data_AF-A0A395I034-F1
#
_entry.id   AF-A0A395I034-F1
#
_cell.length_a   1.000
_cell.length_b   1.000
_cell.length_c   1.000
_cell.angle_alpha   90.00
_cell.angle_beta   90.00
_cell.angle_gamma   90.00
#
_symmetry.space_group_name_H-M   'P 1'
#
loop_
_entity.id
_entity.type
_entity.pdbx_description
1 polymer ?
#
loop_
_entity_poly.entity_id
_entity_poly.type
_entity_poly.pdbx_seq_one_letter_code
_entity_poly.pdbx_strand_id
1 'polypeptide(L)'
;MHDDQSLPTDKGDQPTMITFDNSGDGPLCVPGFGTIPLTYELPSDARFAHGIDEWRQAPAVTARELAMTAAMNRLTDQPNWHIDVFDDGVVARWRQDSIASLAMNPLLSDRAWAWCVQELRDKAGEYRQKGHIRVLDTGSCVCKSDFDVPARGTGDQLARKFRRAVRPVLRALRHSGMVDWRSRHRLSIIDPTLFPLVYGRSLVLTDGGRVEIGDVLGAYQGAATTVAPTHVDKRTDAADIQRQIDEARDVHVDYETAPHYRWSANYQALPCEVEFTGEPGSTQVRLTSYINNLHPTHKHLYQAIESLVSRAIPLWNDCLVRGQRGWKDILNQGQLGPVPVRIITYGVEWVNELPEWLLAFRVPWPVRKAMYRKAREALLDSAADDTDEGRKKHREAQQRLECFPDVEENEEKELPPPESDLWQRAKEYLELPEDGSDTPVPAPDDWQQNTWSKIEGKLKQLLRFCHPEPGTAFSYEEWKTARHNERAVVDLVRERKDWYHIPYKPVIPPHKPYTIRLQETFRLQGLQIIVKMENIELTPDSRVYKGTDWHMEGQLNEHTVAVAMFVYDMDNITEPRIAFRQNTKLDESFYRYRDYKEQGREQQWHIRMLPAWRCGKTTCSDLNELAEILGFSNFDLDTDNHTARTWQDKGAVSLSQGRLVAFPNLLEHRVEPFSLADSSRPGHFRSITLHLVDPHYRICSTRNVPPQQHHWWEQAVGDTLRAAVRLPQEIIDKIMQDTGSWPMGLPEARQHRHAFWKEHRWNNLVRVDRMDYPYFNC
;
A
#
# COMPACT_ATOMS: atom_id res chain seq x y z
N MET A 1 8.63 -15.75 -54.58
CA MET A 1 9.11 -14.37 -54.76
C MET A 1 8.85 -13.66 -53.46
N HIS A 2 9.93 -13.14 -52.88
CA HIS A 2 9.97 -12.42 -51.63
C HIS A 2 9.05 -11.19 -51.66
N ASP A 3 8.38 -10.92 -50.55
CA ASP A 3 8.48 -9.60 -49.94
C ASP A 3 8.45 -9.73 -48.42
N ASP A 4 9.58 -9.29 -47.87
CA ASP A 4 10.01 -9.30 -46.49
C ASP A 4 9.66 -7.92 -45.92
N GLN A 5 8.52 -7.79 -45.24
CA GLN A 5 8.24 -6.62 -44.41
C GLN A 5 8.52 -6.98 -42.96
N SER A 6 9.80 -6.88 -42.63
CA SER A 6 10.25 -6.77 -41.25
C SER A 6 9.56 -5.58 -40.59
N LEU A 7 8.77 -5.87 -39.56
CA LEU A 7 8.32 -4.88 -38.59
C LEU A 7 9.55 -4.13 -38.06
N PRO A 8 9.53 -2.79 -37.98
CA PRO A 8 10.66 -2.05 -37.46
C PRO A 8 10.89 -2.50 -36.03
N THR A 9 12.07 -3.07 -35.78
CA THR A 9 12.59 -3.22 -34.43
C THR A 9 12.76 -1.80 -33.91
N ASP A 10 11.84 -1.40 -33.05
CA ASP A 10 11.91 -0.15 -32.30
C ASP A 10 13.10 -0.24 -31.32
N LYS A 11 14.31 -0.12 -31.86
CA LYS A 11 15.44 0.46 -31.13
C LYS A 11 15.21 1.97 -31.12
N GLY A 12 14.11 2.38 -30.50
CA GLY A 12 13.85 3.77 -30.22
C GLY A 12 14.95 4.29 -29.30
N ASP A 13 15.53 5.43 -29.70
CA ASP A 13 16.40 6.25 -28.86
C ASP A 13 15.93 6.19 -27.41
N GLN A 14 16.80 5.73 -26.50
CA GLN A 14 16.53 5.94 -25.09
C GLN A 14 16.42 7.45 -24.89
N PRO A 15 15.27 7.98 -24.44
CA PRO A 15 15.11 9.42 -24.28
C PRO A 15 16.24 9.92 -23.38
N THR A 16 16.94 10.95 -23.84
CA THR A 16 18.05 11.54 -23.09
C THR A 16 17.50 11.97 -21.73
N MET A 17 17.91 11.29 -20.66
CA MET A 17 17.43 11.60 -19.31
C MET A 17 17.82 13.03 -18.95
N ILE A 18 16.86 13.83 -18.51
CA ILE A 18 17.12 15.20 -18.08
C ILE A 18 17.87 15.14 -16.75
N THR A 19 19.02 15.82 -16.68
CA THR A 19 19.76 16.00 -15.43
C THR A 19 19.14 17.16 -14.65
N PHE A 20 18.79 16.91 -13.38
CA PHE A 20 18.25 17.95 -12.51
C PHE A 20 19.36 18.63 -11.72
N ASP A 21 19.29 19.96 -11.59
CA ASP A 21 20.23 20.76 -10.82
C ASP A 21 19.50 21.88 -10.07
N ASN A 22 19.72 21.93 -8.76
CA ASN A 22 19.25 23.00 -7.87
C ASN A 22 20.37 23.53 -6.95
N SER A 23 21.63 23.28 -7.30
CA SER A 23 22.83 23.64 -6.54
C SER A 23 22.94 25.14 -6.25
N GLY A 24 22.48 25.96 -7.19
CA GLY A 24 22.67 27.41 -7.21
C GLY A 24 23.91 27.85 -8.00
N ASP A 25 24.68 26.91 -8.57
CA ASP A 25 25.89 27.23 -9.36
C ASP A 25 25.56 27.68 -10.79
N GLY A 26 24.30 27.53 -11.22
CA GLY A 26 23.77 27.95 -12.51
C GLY A 26 22.24 28.07 -12.48
N PRO A 27 21.60 28.12 -13.66
CA PRO A 27 20.14 28.20 -13.76
C PRO A 27 19.45 27.01 -13.08
N LEU A 28 18.30 27.27 -12.46
CA LEU A 28 17.50 26.26 -11.79
C LEU A 28 16.89 25.29 -12.81
N CYS A 29 17.32 24.03 -12.77
CA CYS A 29 16.91 22.97 -13.68
C CYS A 29 16.19 21.86 -12.90
N VAL A 30 14.91 22.10 -12.56
CA VAL A 30 14.06 21.14 -11.83
C VAL A 30 12.65 21.12 -12.43
N PRO A 31 11.83 20.06 -12.20
CA PRO A 31 10.45 20.02 -12.69
C PRO A 31 9.65 21.28 -12.32
N GLY A 32 8.96 21.86 -13.30
CA GLY A 32 8.20 23.10 -13.15
C GLY A 32 9.03 24.38 -13.33
N PHE A 33 10.34 24.28 -13.58
CA PHE A 33 11.21 25.43 -13.82
C PHE A 33 12.04 25.25 -15.09
N GLY A 34 12.52 26.36 -15.65
CA GLY A 34 13.28 26.36 -16.89
C GLY A 34 12.50 25.73 -18.05
N THR A 35 13.11 24.76 -18.74
CA THR A 35 12.50 24.02 -19.84
C THR A 35 11.86 22.69 -19.41
N ILE A 36 11.89 22.37 -18.11
CA ILE A 36 11.44 21.06 -17.60
C ILE A 36 9.96 21.15 -17.19
N PRO A 37 9.05 20.39 -17.83
CA PRO A 37 7.64 20.38 -17.47
C PRO A 37 7.41 19.98 -16.00
N LEU A 38 6.39 20.56 -15.38
CA LEU A 38 5.94 20.19 -14.02
C LEU A 38 5.60 18.69 -13.91
N THR A 39 5.03 18.12 -14.98
CA THR A 39 4.60 16.72 -15.03
C THR A 39 5.69 15.78 -15.56
N TYR A 40 6.94 16.23 -15.61
CA TYR A 40 8.03 15.37 -16.05
C TYR A 40 8.34 14.30 -15.01
N GLU A 41 8.39 13.05 -15.43
CA GLU A 41 8.79 11.92 -14.60
C GLU A 41 9.94 11.17 -15.26
N LEU A 42 10.92 10.77 -14.45
CA LEU A 42 11.91 9.78 -14.82
C LEU A 42 11.22 8.43 -15.08
N PRO A 43 11.76 7.61 -16.00
CA PRO A 43 11.33 6.23 -16.18
C PRO A 43 11.29 5.49 -14.85
N SER A 44 10.27 4.66 -14.62
CA SER A 44 10.04 4.01 -13.33
C SER A 44 11.27 3.21 -12.84
N ASP A 45 12.06 2.60 -13.72
CA ASP A 45 13.29 1.87 -13.36
C ASP A 45 14.51 2.74 -13.04
N ALA A 46 14.42 4.06 -13.27
CA ALA A 46 15.46 5.04 -12.96
C ALA A 46 15.19 5.79 -11.64
N ARG A 47 14.18 5.36 -10.86
CA ARG A 47 13.76 6.01 -9.62
C ARG A 47 13.21 5.02 -8.59
N PHE A 48 12.86 5.49 -7.39
CA PHE A 48 12.13 4.66 -6.44
C PHE A 48 10.64 4.58 -6.83
N ALA A 49 10.00 3.47 -6.47
CA ALA A 49 8.56 3.29 -6.68
C ALA A 49 7.77 4.22 -5.74
N HIS A 50 6.54 4.58 -6.15
CA HIS A 50 5.57 5.29 -5.31
C HIS A 50 4.16 4.70 -5.46
N GLY A 51 3.28 4.89 -4.47
CA GLY A 51 1.93 4.33 -4.45
C GLY A 51 0.87 5.12 -5.22
N ILE A 52 1.19 6.32 -5.74
CA ILE A 52 0.22 7.20 -6.40
C ILE A 52 -0.37 6.58 -7.69
N ASP A 53 0.46 5.96 -8.53
CA ASP A 53 0.02 5.34 -9.79
C ASP A 53 0.63 3.95 -10.04
N GLU A 54 1.78 3.67 -9.43
CA GLU A 54 2.61 2.54 -9.85
C GLU A 54 2.46 1.34 -8.92
N TRP A 55 2.88 1.48 -7.66
CA TRP A 55 3.03 0.32 -6.78
C TRP A 55 1.71 -0.31 -6.38
N ARG A 56 1.62 -1.63 -6.62
CA ARG A 56 0.53 -2.48 -6.17
C ARG A 56 1.12 -3.81 -5.69
N GLN A 57 0.49 -4.40 -4.70
CA GLN A 57 0.86 -5.74 -4.26
C GLN A 57 0.30 -6.76 -5.26
N ALA A 58 1.21 -7.49 -5.93
CA ALA A 58 0.87 -8.57 -6.85
C ALA A 58 1.97 -9.66 -6.81
N PRO A 59 1.64 -10.93 -6.50
CA PRO A 59 0.30 -11.45 -6.17
C PRO A 59 -0.23 -10.90 -4.83
N ALA A 60 -1.53 -11.08 -4.60
CA ALA A 60 -2.15 -10.75 -3.32
C ALA A 60 -1.54 -11.58 -2.18
N VAL A 61 -1.46 -10.98 -0.98
CA VAL A 61 -0.93 -11.68 0.19
C VAL A 61 -2.04 -12.53 0.78
N THR A 62 -1.75 -13.79 1.13
CA THR A 62 -2.74 -14.64 1.79
C THR A 62 -3.10 -14.11 3.18
N ALA A 63 -4.35 -14.33 3.62
CA ALA A 63 -4.83 -13.96 4.96
C ALA A 63 -3.95 -14.56 6.06
N ARG A 64 -3.46 -15.79 5.85
CA ARG A 64 -2.48 -16.43 6.75
C ARG A 64 -1.16 -15.70 6.84
N GLU A 65 -0.59 -15.28 5.72
CA GLU A 65 0.64 -14.51 5.75
C GLU A 65 0.44 -13.13 6.42
N LEU A 66 -0.71 -12.48 6.21
CA LEU A 66 -1.08 -11.27 6.97
C LEU A 66 -1.18 -11.56 8.48
N ALA A 67 -1.78 -12.68 8.88
CA ALA A 67 -1.84 -13.11 10.28
C ALA A 67 -0.45 -13.39 10.88
N MET A 68 0.44 -14.05 10.12
CA MET A 68 1.83 -14.29 10.52
C MET A 68 2.59 -13.00 10.75
N THR A 69 2.56 -12.07 9.80
CA THR A 69 3.26 -10.78 9.91
C THR A 69 2.69 -9.90 11.03
N ALA A 70 1.38 -9.94 11.27
CA ALA A 70 0.74 -9.26 12.39
C ALA A 70 1.19 -9.83 13.75
N ALA A 71 1.29 -11.15 13.88
CA ALA A 71 1.76 -11.81 15.09
C ALA A 71 3.22 -11.44 15.39
N MET A 72 4.11 -11.53 14.38
CA MET A 72 5.51 -11.13 14.52
C MET A 72 5.66 -9.65 14.85
N ASN A 73 4.85 -8.77 14.27
CA ASN A 73 4.85 -7.35 14.60
C ASN A 73 4.51 -7.11 16.08
N ARG A 74 3.49 -7.78 16.63
CA ARG A 74 3.13 -7.65 18.05
C ARG A 74 4.19 -8.25 18.99
N LEU A 75 4.74 -9.41 18.65
CA LEU A 75 5.79 -10.05 19.46
C LEU A 75 7.05 -9.18 19.55
N THR A 76 7.40 -8.51 18.45
CA THR A 76 8.54 -7.60 18.42
C THR A 76 8.32 -6.28 19.15
N ASP A 77 7.11 -6.01 19.66
CA ASP A 77 6.86 -4.90 20.59
C ASP A 77 7.16 -5.27 22.05
N GLN A 78 7.29 -6.56 22.37
CA GLN A 78 7.63 -6.96 23.72
C GLN A 78 9.05 -6.53 24.11
N PRO A 79 9.28 -6.12 25.36
CA PRO A 79 10.64 -5.95 25.87
C PRO A 79 11.45 -7.23 25.66
N ASN A 80 12.73 -7.11 25.34
CA ASN A 80 13.66 -8.24 25.21
C ASN A 80 13.28 -9.37 24.24
N TRP A 81 12.28 -9.20 23.36
CA TRP A 81 11.86 -10.23 22.38
C TRP A 81 13.04 -10.87 21.61
N HIS A 82 14.02 -10.06 21.21
CA HIS A 82 15.23 -10.46 20.47
C HIS A 82 16.21 -11.35 21.27
N ILE A 83 15.98 -11.52 22.57
CA ILE A 83 16.69 -12.45 23.45
C ILE A 83 15.75 -13.62 23.75
N ASP A 84 14.52 -13.30 24.16
CA ASP A 84 13.53 -14.25 24.63
C ASP A 84 13.06 -15.25 23.55
N VAL A 85 13.15 -14.90 22.26
CA VAL A 85 12.82 -15.80 21.14
C VAL A 85 13.71 -17.06 21.06
N PHE A 86 14.87 -17.05 21.74
CA PHE A 86 15.78 -18.20 21.82
C PHE A 86 15.48 -19.11 23.03
N ASP A 87 14.56 -18.73 23.92
CA ASP A 87 14.07 -19.57 25.01
C ASP A 87 12.77 -20.25 24.59
N ASP A 88 12.84 -21.57 24.34
CA ASP A 88 11.68 -22.35 23.90
C ASP A 88 10.53 -22.36 24.94
N GLY A 89 10.84 -22.20 26.23
CA GLY A 89 9.83 -22.09 27.29
C GLY A 89 9.09 -20.76 27.24
N VAL A 90 9.78 -19.67 26.86
CA VAL A 90 9.13 -18.37 26.61
C VAL A 90 8.29 -18.43 25.34
N VAL A 91 8.83 -18.99 24.24
CA VAL A 91 8.11 -19.14 22.97
C VAL A 91 6.85 -19.99 23.13
N ALA A 92 6.91 -21.06 23.93
CA ALA A 92 5.74 -21.89 24.25
C ALA A 92 4.65 -21.10 24.99
N ARG A 93 5.03 -20.19 25.89
CA ARG A 93 4.08 -19.29 26.56
C ARG A 93 3.48 -18.27 25.60
N TRP A 94 4.29 -17.67 24.72
CA TRP A 94 3.78 -16.77 23.68
C TRP A 94 2.74 -17.43 22.79
N ARG A 95 2.90 -18.73 22.49
CA ARG A 95 1.93 -19.52 21.72
C ARG A 95 0.60 -19.72 22.45
N GLN A 96 0.61 -19.74 23.78
CA GLN A 96 -0.59 -19.87 24.61
C GLN A 96 -1.26 -18.52 24.88
N ASP A 97 -0.49 -17.43 24.87
CA ASP A 97 -1.00 -16.07 25.07
C ASP A 97 -1.90 -15.60 23.91
N SER A 98 -2.82 -14.68 24.23
CA SER A 98 -3.80 -14.10 23.28
C SER A 98 -3.20 -13.47 22.01
N ILE A 99 -1.89 -13.23 21.99
CA ILE A 99 -1.17 -12.66 20.85
C ILE A 99 -0.99 -13.70 19.70
N ALA A 100 -0.86 -14.99 20.03
CA ALA A 100 -0.58 -16.05 19.04
C ALA A 100 -1.34 -17.37 19.26
N SER A 101 -2.34 -17.38 20.15
CA SER A 101 -3.19 -18.55 20.40
C SER A 101 -4.01 -18.95 19.17
N LEU A 102 -3.97 -20.24 18.83
CA LEU A 102 -4.78 -20.91 17.80
C LEU A 102 -6.28 -20.63 17.96
N ALA A 103 -6.77 -20.56 19.21
CA ALA A 103 -8.18 -20.34 19.50
C ALA A 103 -8.68 -18.93 19.08
N MET A 104 -7.77 -17.95 19.05
CA MET A 104 -8.07 -16.57 18.66
C MET A 104 -7.67 -16.25 17.22
N ASN A 105 -6.81 -17.07 16.61
CA ASN A 105 -6.35 -16.90 15.24
C ASN A 105 -6.12 -18.27 14.56
N PRO A 106 -7.17 -18.87 13.97
CA PRO A 106 -7.09 -20.18 13.30
C PRO A 106 -6.08 -20.24 12.14
N LEU A 107 -5.71 -19.07 11.58
CA LEU A 107 -4.73 -18.97 10.50
C LEU A 107 -3.30 -19.19 10.97
N LEU A 108 -3.01 -19.05 12.27
CA LEU A 108 -1.70 -19.41 12.83
C LEU A 108 -1.64 -20.90 13.16
N SER A 109 -1.63 -21.77 12.13
CA SER A 109 -1.34 -23.21 12.31
C SER A 109 0.02 -23.44 12.95
N ASP A 110 0.30 -24.69 13.32
CA ASP A 110 1.61 -25.05 13.86
C ASP A 110 2.75 -24.85 12.86
N ARG A 111 2.49 -25.06 11.55
CA ARG A 111 3.46 -24.76 10.49
C ARG A 111 3.71 -23.27 10.36
N ALA A 112 2.64 -22.46 10.39
CA ALA A 112 2.76 -21.01 10.34
C ALA A 112 3.46 -20.43 11.57
N TRP A 113 3.19 -20.97 12.76
CA TRP A 113 3.86 -20.58 14.00
C TRP A 113 5.35 -20.96 13.98
N ALA A 114 5.69 -22.19 13.59
CA ALA A 114 7.08 -22.62 13.47
C ALA A 114 7.88 -21.72 12.51
N TRP A 115 7.26 -21.33 11.38
CA TRP A 115 7.84 -20.38 10.45
C TRP A 115 8.06 -19.00 11.09
N CYS A 116 7.05 -18.46 11.78
CA CYS A 116 7.17 -17.17 12.49
C CYS A 116 8.33 -17.19 13.50
N VAL A 117 8.51 -18.30 14.24
CA VAL A 117 9.59 -18.44 15.22
C VAL A 117 10.97 -18.46 14.53
N GLN A 118 11.12 -19.18 13.42
CA GLN A 118 12.37 -19.17 12.64
C GLN A 118 12.70 -17.77 12.14
N GLU A 119 11.71 -17.07 11.59
CA GLU A 119 11.87 -15.70 11.10
C GLU A 119 12.18 -14.70 12.22
N LEU A 120 11.52 -14.82 13.37
CA LEU A 120 11.82 -13.98 14.53
C LEU A 120 13.24 -14.20 15.06
N ARG A 121 13.76 -15.44 15.03
CA ARG A 121 15.15 -15.73 15.43
C ARG A 121 16.16 -15.08 14.48
N ASP A 122 15.92 -15.12 13.18
CA ASP A 122 16.76 -14.42 12.21
C ASP A 122 16.67 -12.89 12.36
N LYS A 123 15.45 -12.37 12.49
CA LYS A 123 15.20 -10.94 12.75
C LYS A 123 15.85 -10.46 14.04
N ALA A 124 15.92 -11.31 15.07
CA ALA A 124 16.62 -10.98 16.31
C ALA A 124 18.13 -10.82 16.09
N GLY A 125 18.74 -11.65 15.24
CA GLY A 125 20.13 -11.50 14.82
C GLY A 125 20.36 -10.19 14.06
N GLU A 126 19.53 -9.89 13.07
CA GLU A 126 19.59 -8.62 12.32
C GLU A 126 19.41 -7.40 13.23
N TYR A 127 18.45 -7.46 14.15
CA TYR A 127 18.14 -6.37 15.06
C TYR A 127 19.33 -6.02 15.96
N ARG A 128 20.07 -7.03 16.45
CA ARG A 128 21.29 -6.81 17.26
C ARG A 128 22.37 -6.06 16.49
N GLN A 129 22.44 -6.25 15.17
CA GLN A 129 23.43 -5.60 14.30
C GLN A 129 22.98 -4.21 13.85
N LYS A 130 21.72 -4.08 13.43
CA LYS A 130 21.18 -2.87 12.79
C LYS A 130 20.56 -1.88 13.78
N GLY A 131 19.99 -2.37 14.88
CA GLY A 131 19.21 -1.56 15.84
C GLY A 131 17.77 -1.28 15.41
N HIS A 132 17.30 -1.85 14.30
CA HIS A 132 15.92 -1.75 13.81
C HIS A 132 15.48 -3.05 13.15
N ILE A 133 14.16 -3.21 12.94
CA ILE A 133 13.57 -4.38 12.29
C ILE A 133 12.57 -3.98 11.23
N ARG A 134 12.40 -4.86 10.24
CA ARG A 134 11.26 -4.86 9.31
C ARG A 134 10.08 -5.61 9.93
N VAL A 135 8.90 -5.03 9.81
CA VAL A 135 7.60 -5.58 10.20
C VAL A 135 6.58 -5.37 9.09
N LEU A 136 5.50 -6.14 9.13
CA LEU A 136 4.47 -6.15 8.07
C LEU A 136 5.12 -6.38 6.69
N ASP A 137 6.15 -7.22 6.61
CA ASP A 137 7.01 -7.40 5.47
C ASP A 137 6.47 -8.47 4.53
N THR A 138 5.65 -8.06 3.57
CA THR A 138 5.10 -8.90 2.50
C THR A 138 5.83 -8.58 1.19
N GLY A 139 5.27 -7.80 0.27
CA GLY A 139 6.01 -7.17 -0.84
C GLY A 139 6.60 -5.81 -0.47
N SER A 140 5.92 -5.05 0.39
CA SER A 140 6.42 -3.83 1.03
C SER A 140 6.53 -4.04 2.54
N CYS A 141 7.29 -3.21 3.24
CA CYS A 141 7.48 -3.34 4.69
C CYS A 141 7.47 -1.99 5.41
N VAL A 142 7.28 -2.06 6.71
CA VAL A 142 7.47 -0.95 7.65
C VAL A 142 8.67 -1.29 8.51
N CYS A 143 9.55 -0.33 8.76
CA CYS A 143 10.65 -0.46 9.68
C CYS A 143 10.29 0.20 11.01
N LYS A 144 10.62 -0.46 12.13
CA LYS A 144 10.55 0.18 13.45
C LYS A 144 11.87 0.03 14.20
N SER A 145 12.23 1.07 14.94
CA SER A 145 13.38 1.10 15.83
C SER A 145 13.04 1.71 17.17
N ASP A 146 13.59 1.09 18.21
CA ASP A 146 13.42 1.46 19.61
C ASP A 146 14.68 2.13 20.19
N PHE A 147 15.47 2.83 19.36
CA PHE A 147 16.74 3.47 19.75
C PHE A 147 16.69 4.22 21.09
N ASP A 148 15.55 4.86 21.38
CA ASP A 148 15.35 5.75 22.52
C ASP A 148 14.27 5.26 23.52
N VAL A 149 13.84 3.99 23.45
CA VAL A 149 12.81 3.46 24.36
C VAL A 149 13.40 3.22 25.77
N PRO A 150 12.81 3.77 26.86
CA PRO A 150 13.39 3.73 28.21
C PRO A 150 13.72 2.33 28.74
N ALA A 151 12.95 1.31 28.36
CA ALA A 151 13.11 -0.06 28.81
C ALA A 151 14.44 -0.74 28.37
N ARG A 152 15.18 -0.17 27.42
CA ARG A 152 16.43 -0.75 26.87
C ARG A 152 17.72 -0.03 27.28
N GLY A 153 17.69 0.85 28.28
CA GLY A 153 18.90 1.43 28.90
C GLY A 153 19.66 2.48 28.08
N THR A 154 19.29 2.74 26.82
CA THR A 154 19.79 3.86 25.99
C THR A 154 18.77 5.00 25.83
N GLY A 155 17.53 4.77 26.25
CA GLY A 155 16.42 5.69 26.07
C GLY A 155 16.50 6.90 26.98
N ASP A 156 16.83 8.04 26.37
CA ASP A 156 16.21 9.36 26.55
C ASP A 156 17.12 10.47 25.95
N GLN A 157 17.97 10.20 24.94
CA GLN A 157 18.89 11.20 24.39
C GLN A 157 18.27 12.09 23.30
N LEU A 158 17.71 11.52 22.22
CA LEU A 158 17.14 12.28 21.11
C LEU A 158 15.77 12.85 21.48
N ALA A 159 14.91 12.05 22.11
CA ALA A 159 13.61 12.51 22.65
C ALA A 159 13.79 13.72 23.58
N ARG A 160 14.75 13.67 24.52
CA ARG A 160 15.08 14.80 25.40
C ARG A 160 15.69 16.00 24.66
N LYS A 161 16.51 15.77 23.64
CA LYS A 161 17.02 16.86 22.78
C LYS A 161 15.86 17.60 22.13
N PHE A 162 14.89 16.90 21.55
CA PHE A 162 13.66 17.51 20.99
C PHE A 162 12.87 18.26 22.07
N ARG A 163 12.55 17.63 23.20
CA ARG A 163 11.80 18.28 24.30
C ARG A 163 12.45 19.57 24.79
N ARG A 164 13.79 19.64 24.82
CA ARG A 164 14.54 20.86 25.19
C ARG A 164 14.54 21.89 24.05
N ALA A 165 14.80 21.45 22.82
CA ALA A 165 14.92 22.31 21.63
C ALA A 165 13.60 22.95 21.19
N VAL A 166 12.47 22.29 21.44
CA VAL A 166 11.12 22.79 21.09
C VAL A 166 10.66 23.92 22.02
N ARG A 167 11.07 23.92 23.29
CA ARG A 167 10.61 24.92 24.29
C ARG A 167 10.90 26.37 23.87
N PRO A 168 12.10 26.74 23.37
CA PRO A 168 12.34 28.08 22.83
C PRO A 168 11.46 28.42 21.63
N VAL A 169 11.24 27.47 20.70
CA VAL A 169 10.41 27.67 19.51
C VAL A 169 8.96 27.97 19.90
N LEU A 170 8.38 27.15 20.79
CA LEU A 170 7.02 27.37 21.29
C LEU A 170 6.88 28.70 22.06
N ARG A 171 7.91 29.11 22.80
CA ARG A 171 7.92 30.42 23.47
C ARG A 171 7.91 31.55 22.44
N ALA A 172 8.78 31.49 21.42
CA ALA A 172 8.83 32.48 20.35
C ALA A 172 7.48 32.59 19.61
N LEU A 173 6.89 31.45 19.21
CA LEU A 173 5.59 31.41 18.53
C LEU A 173 4.46 31.97 19.41
N ARG A 174 4.49 31.72 20.73
CA ARG A 174 3.51 32.30 21.68
C ARG A 174 3.67 33.82 21.80
N HIS A 175 4.90 34.32 21.93
CA HIS A 175 5.17 35.75 22.05
C HIS A 175 4.80 36.52 20.77
N SER A 176 4.99 35.93 19.60
CA SER A 176 4.61 36.54 18.32
C SER A 176 3.13 36.34 17.95
N GLY A 177 2.35 35.63 18.76
CA GLY A 177 0.95 35.31 18.43
C GLY A 177 0.79 34.36 17.24
N MET A 178 1.86 33.70 16.81
CA MET A 178 1.92 32.85 15.61
C MET A 178 1.71 31.36 15.90
N VAL A 179 1.23 31.02 17.10
CA VAL A 179 0.87 29.64 17.44
C VAL A 179 -0.23 29.14 16.50
N ASP A 180 0.04 28.03 15.81
CA ASP A 180 -0.87 27.50 14.79
C ASP A 180 -1.65 26.29 15.31
N TRP A 181 -2.76 26.57 15.98
CA TRP A 181 -3.75 25.56 16.34
C TRP A 181 -4.62 25.22 15.13
N ARG A 182 -4.46 24.01 14.60
CA ARG A 182 -5.26 23.50 13.48
C ARG A 182 -6.61 22.92 13.93
N SER A 183 -6.72 22.55 15.20
CA SER A 183 -7.95 22.12 15.84
C SER A 183 -7.83 22.38 17.35
N ARG A 184 -8.86 22.03 18.12
CA ARG A 184 -8.83 22.11 19.60
C ARG A 184 -7.68 21.32 20.23
N HIS A 185 -7.11 20.34 19.53
CA HIS A 185 -6.08 19.45 20.04
C HIS A 185 -4.77 19.50 19.26
N ARG A 186 -4.81 19.88 17.97
CA ARG A 186 -3.65 19.74 17.07
C ARG A 186 -2.93 21.07 16.91
N LEU A 187 -1.73 21.16 17.46
CA LEU A 187 -0.80 22.26 17.34
C LEU A 187 0.29 21.92 16.32
N SER A 188 0.40 22.71 15.27
CA SER A 188 1.49 22.59 14.30
C SER A 188 2.69 23.46 14.72
N ILE A 189 3.88 22.86 14.81
CA ILE A 189 5.14 23.57 15.07
C ILE A 189 5.88 23.82 13.76
N ILE A 190 5.97 22.79 12.91
CA ILE A 190 6.52 22.87 11.56
C ILE A 190 5.47 22.30 10.63
N ASP A 191 4.95 23.16 9.75
CA ASP A 191 3.92 22.82 8.78
C ASP A 191 4.50 22.92 7.37
N PRO A 192 4.70 21.81 6.64
CA PRO A 192 5.29 21.89 5.29
C PRO A 192 4.38 22.59 4.27
N THR A 193 3.08 22.71 4.56
CA THR A 193 2.07 23.32 3.69
C THR A 193 1.78 24.79 4.03
N LEU A 194 2.35 25.33 5.11
CA LEU A 194 2.31 26.75 5.42
C LEU A 194 3.48 27.44 4.72
N PHE A 195 3.28 28.63 4.15
CA PHE A 195 4.28 29.28 3.29
C PHE A 195 4.85 28.32 2.20
N PRO A 196 3.99 27.64 1.42
CA PRO A 196 4.46 26.77 0.34
C PRO A 196 5.06 27.62 -0.80
N LEU A 197 5.72 26.97 -1.76
CA LEU A 197 5.93 27.61 -3.06
C LEU A 197 4.56 27.83 -3.71
N VAL A 198 4.27 29.06 -4.13
CA VAL A 198 3.06 29.43 -4.87
C VAL A 198 3.50 29.86 -6.27
N TYR A 199 3.16 29.04 -7.27
CA TYR A 199 3.47 29.33 -8.67
C TYR A 199 2.78 30.65 -9.09
N GLY A 200 3.52 31.51 -9.79
CA GLY A 200 3.07 32.87 -10.14
C GLY A 200 3.13 33.91 -9.02
N ARG A 201 3.61 33.56 -7.81
CA ARG A 201 3.60 34.48 -6.64
C ARG A 201 4.89 34.47 -5.80
N SER A 202 5.47 33.30 -5.55
CA SER A 202 6.69 33.16 -4.74
C SER A 202 7.92 33.63 -5.51
N LEU A 203 8.90 34.18 -4.78
CA LEU A 203 10.19 34.58 -5.33
C LEU A 203 11.18 33.40 -5.31
N VAL A 204 11.91 33.20 -6.40
CA VAL A 204 12.84 32.07 -6.59
C VAL A 204 14.14 32.55 -7.24
N LEU A 205 15.25 31.96 -6.82
CA LEU A 205 16.57 32.14 -7.41
C LEU A 205 16.69 31.26 -8.67
N THR A 206 16.23 31.75 -9.81
CA THR A 206 16.17 30.98 -11.07
C THR A 206 17.45 31.01 -11.88
N ASP A 207 18.23 32.08 -11.79
CA ASP A 207 19.42 32.30 -12.63
C ASP A 207 20.75 32.04 -11.88
N GLY A 208 20.67 31.32 -10.76
CA GLY A 208 21.80 31.03 -9.87
C GLY A 208 21.70 31.70 -8.51
N GLY A 209 22.63 31.34 -7.63
CA GLY A 209 22.63 31.69 -6.22
C GLY A 209 21.88 30.69 -5.33
N ARG A 210 22.10 30.80 -4.02
CA ARG A 210 21.43 29.97 -3.03
C ARG A 210 21.22 30.70 -1.71
N VAL A 211 20.21 30.28 -0.97
CA VAL A 211 19.93 30.75 0.39
C VAL A 211 20.91 30.10 1.36
N GLU A 212 21.81 30.91 1.91
CA GLU A 212 22.78 30.46 2.91
C GLU A 212 22.13 30.40 4.29
N ILE A 213 22.26 29.27 5.00
CA ILE A 213 21.61 29.07 6.30
C ILE A 213 22.08 30.07 7.37
N GLY A 214 23.30 30.60 7.22
CA GLY A 214 23.88 31.61 8.12
C GLY A 214 23.33 33.02 7.90
N ASP A 215 22.83 33.31 6.70
CA ASP A 215 22.22 34.59 6.32
C ASP A 215 21.12 34.35 5.26
N VAL A 216 19.96 33.91 5.75
CA VAL A 216 18.86 33.51 4.86
C VAL A 216 18.23 34.68 4.11
N LEU A 217 18.39 35.92 4.59
CA LEU A 217 17.84 37.11 3.95
C LEU A 217 18.84 37.83 3.04
N GLY A 218 20.14 37.53 3.16
CA GLY A 218 21.15 37.97 2.20
C GLY A 218 20.84 37.56 0.76
N ALA A 219 20.06 36.48 0.56
CA ALA A 219 19.56 36.06 -0.74
C ALA A 219 18.74 37.14 -1.48
N TYR A 220 18.10 38.06 -0.75
CA TYR A 220 17.38 39.20 -1.34
C TYR A 220 18.30 40.34 -1.82
N GLN A 221 19.57 40.36 -1.42
CA GLN A 221 20.49 41.48 -1.68
C GLN A 221 21.39 41.27 -2.90
N GLY A 222 21.63 40.01 -3.31
CA GLY A 222 22.71 39.68 -4.27
C GLY A 222 22.31 38.93 -5.54
N ALA A 223 21.17 38.25 -5.58
CA ALA A 223 20.77 37.41 -6.71
C ALA A 223 19.42 37.88 -7.30
N ALA A 224 19.28 37.77 -8.63
CA ALA A 224 18.04 38.13 -9.31
C ALA A 224 16.94 37.13 -8.94
N THR A 225 16.14 37.45 -7.93
CA THR A 225 14.92 36.69 -7.63
C THR A 225 13.88 36.98 -8.69
N THR A 226 13.34 35.94 -9.30
CA THR A 226 12.20 36.05 -10.23
C THR A 226 10.96 35.42 -9.60
N VAL A 227 9.78 35.74 -10.13
CA VAL A 227 8.53 35.10 -9.69
C VAL A 227 8.49 33.69 -10.26
N ALA A 228 8.13 32.71 -9.43
CA ALA A 228 7.94 31.32 -9.85
C ALA A 228 7.02 31.25 -11.08
N PRO A 229 7.33 30.43 -12.10
CA PRO A 229 6.54 30.37 -13.32
C PRO A 229 5.11 29.88 -13.03
N THR A 230 4.14 30.35 -13.80
CA THR A 230 2.76 29.86 -13.74
C THR A 230 2.60 28.58 -14.57
N HIS A 231 1.80 27.65 -14.08
CA HIS A 231 1.44 26.43 -14.82
C HIS A 231 -0.04 26.42 -15.20
N VAL A 232 -0.38 25.76 -16.30
CA VAL A 232 -1.77 25.57 -16.71
C VAL A 232 -2.39 24.46 -15.88
N ASP A 233 -3.41 24.80 -15.10
CA ASP A 233 -4.21 23.81 -14.37
C ASP A 233 -5.16 23.10 -15.34
N LYS A 234 -4.96 21.79 -15.50
CA LYS A 234 -5.75 20.94 -16.42
C LYS A 234 -6.95 20.29 -15.73
N ARG A 235 -7.20 20.56 -14.45
CA ARG A 235 -8.34 20.03 -13.69
C ARG A 235 -9.59 20.87 -13.98
N THR A 236 -10.29 20.53 -15.05
CA THR A 236 -11.48 21.28 -15.51
C THR A 236 -12.72 21.07 -14.64
N ASP A 237 -12.76 19.98 -13.87
CA ASP A 237 -13.88 19.53 -13.04
C ASP A 237 -13.66 19.75 -11.52
N ALA A 238 -12.61 20.45 -11.10
CA ALA A 238 -12.25 20.60 -9.69
C ALA A 238 -13.36 21.23 -8.81
N ALA A 239 -14.15 22.15 -9.37
CA ALA A 239 -15.30 22.72 -8.68
C ALA A 239 -16.43 21.70 -8.44
N ASP A 240 -16.61 20.77 -9.39
CA ASP A 240 -17.58 19.68 -9.28
C ASP A 240 -17.16 18.68 -8.20
N ILE A 241 -15.89 18.25 -8.24
CA ILE A 241 -15.29 17.38 -7.21
C ILE A 241 -15.43 17.99 -5.82
N GLN A 242 -15.16 19.29 -5.68
CA GLN A 242 -15.34 19.97 -4.40
C GLN A 242 -16.80 19.97 -3.94
N ARG A 243 -17.75 20.18 -4.85
CA ARG A 243 -19.18 20.12 -4.54
C ARG A 243 -19.59 18.73 -4.06
N GLN A 244 -19.13 17.67 -4.72
CA GLN A 244 -19.41 16.28 -4.31
C GLN A 244 -18.88 16.00 -2.89
N ILE A 245 -17.66 16.48 -2.57
CA ILE A 245 -17.05 16.36 -1.23
C ILE A 245 -17.87 17.10 -0.17
N ASP A 246 -18.30 18.32 -0.47
CA ASP A 246 -19.06 19.15 0.48
C ASP A 246 -20.47 18.60 0.72
N GLU A 247 -21.06 17.92 -0.28
CA GLU A 247 -22.32 17.18 -0.19
C GLU A 247 -22.16 15.80 0.48
N ALA A 248 -20.94 15.43 0.90
CA ALA A 248 -20.58 14.13 1.47
C ALA A 248 -20.99 12.93 0.58
N ARG A 249 -20.89 13.11 -0.74
CA ARG A 249 -21.08 12.06 -1.74
C ARG A 249 -19.76 11.36 -2.06
N ASP A 250 -19.86 10.16 -2.62
CA ASP A 250 -18.72 9.51 -3.25
C ASP A 250 -18.22 10.36 -4.42
N VAL A 251 -16.89 10.46 -4.54
CA VAL A 251 -16.25 11.28 -5.57
C VAL A 251 -16.19 10.46 -6.84
N HIS A 252 -16.76 11.00 -7.92
CA HIS A 252 -16.63 10.48 -9.27
C HIS A 252 -15.97 11.53 -10.15
N VAL A 253 -14.90 11.12 -10.82
CA VAL A 253 -14.06 11.98 -11.67
C VAL A 253 -14.02 11.46 -13.09
N ASP A 254 -13.91 12.38 -14.04
CA ASP A 254 -13.77 12.01 -15.45
C ASP A 254 -12.43 11.29 -15.73
N TYR A 255 -12.46 10.34 -16.67
CA TYR A 255 -11.28 9.53 -17.01
C TYR A 255 -10.13 10.40 -17.56
N GLU A 256 -10.44 11.47 -18.30
CA GLU A 256 -9.43 12.35 -18.91
C GLU A 256 -8.84 13.34 -17.91
N THR A 257 -9.64 13.82 -16.94
CA THR A 257 -9.19 14.78 -15.92
C THR A 257 -8.45 14.12 -14.77
N ALA A 258 -8.81 12.87 -14.43
CA ALA A 258 -8.26 12.12 -13.29
C ALA A 258 -6.73 12.17 -13.14
N PRO A 259 -5.92 11.95 -14.21
CA PRO A 259 -4.46 11.98 -14.08
C PRO A 259 -3.92 13.34 -13.63
N HIS A 260 -4.61 14.45 -13.93
CA HIS A 260 -4.15 15.81 -13.62
C HIS A 260 -4.23 16.15 -12.12
N TYR A 261 -5.01 15.41 -11.33
CA TYR A 261 -5.08 15.60 -9.88
C TYR A 261 -3.82 15.16 -9.14
N ARG A 262 -2.97 14.34 -9.78
CA ARG A 262 -1.73 13.84 -9.19
C ARG A 262 -0.67 14.92 -9.02
N TRP A 263 -0.79 16.04 -9.71
CA TRP A 263 0.10 17.21 -9.61
C TRP A 263 -0.65 18.44 -9.11
N SER A 264 0.06 19.38 -8.49
CA SER A 264 -0.46 20.72 -8.23
C SER A 264 0.18 21.74 -9.17
N ALA A 265 -0.63 22.38 -10.01
CA ALA A 265 -0.22 23.51 -10.84
C ALA A 265 -0.03 24.81 -10.02
N ASN A 266 -0.45 24.82 -8.76
CA ASN A 266 -0.53 26.02 -7.92
C ASN A 266 0.50 26.02 -6.79
N TYR A 267 0.85 24.85 -6.25
CA TYR A 267 1.62 24.73 -5.02
C TYR A 267 2.67 23.63 -5.05
N GLN A 268 3.76 23.83 -4.29
CA GLN A 268 4.73 22.78 -3.98
C GLN A 268 5.23 22.96 -2.54
N ALA A 269 5.41 21.88 -1.79
CA ALA A 269 6.18 21.95 -0.54
C ALA A 269 7.65 22.23 -0.85
N LEU A 270 8.32 22.92 0.08
CA LEU A 270 9.72 23.26 -0.01
C LEU A 270 10.54 22.33 0.87
N PRO A 271 11.21 21.30 0.32
CA PRO A 271 12.14 20.50 1.10
C PRO A 271 13.34 21.35 1.54
N CYS A 272 14.02 20.90 2.59
CA CYS A 272 15.35 21.37 2.94
C CYS A 272 16.42 20.38 2.46
N GLU A 273 17.63 20.91 2.34
CA GLU A 273 18.79 20.24 1.77
C GLU A 273 19.62 19.53 2.83
N VAL A 274 19.98 18.28 2.55
CA VAL A 274 20.73 17.40 3.45
C VAL A 274 22.03 16.97 2.78
N GLU A 275 23.16 17.25 3.42
CA GLU A 275 24.49 16.81 3.00
C GLU A 275 25.03 15.74 3.95
N PHE A 276 25.77 14.75 3.43
CA PHE A 276 26.46 13.76 4.24
C PHE A 276 27.84 14.27 4.69
N THR A 277 28.12 14.27 6.00
CA THR A 277 29.33 14.90 6.56
C THR A 277 30.31 13.95 7.26
N GLY A 278 29.94 12.67 7.47
CA GLY A 278 30.83 11.68 8.13
C GLY A 278 31.85 11.05 7.18
N GLU A 279 32.50 9.95 7.55
CA GLU A 279 33.30 9.12 6.63
C GLU A 279 32.42 8.40 5.57
N PRO A 280 32.98 7.85 4.48
CA PRO A 280 32.25 7.00 3.55
C PRO A 280 31.48 5.88 4.28
N GLY A 281 30.20 5.71 3.96
CA GLY A 281 29.30 4.76 4.63
C GLY A 281 28.63 5.30 5.91
N SER A 282 29.07 6.43 6.46
CA SER A 282 28.40 7.10 7.59
C SER A 282 27.07 7.73 7.17
N THR A 283 26.05 7.61 8.02
CA THR A 283 24.75 8.28 7.85
C THR A 283 24.70 9.64 8.56
N GLN A 284 25.82 10.18 9.05
CA GLN A 284 25.86 11.51 9.64
C GLN A 284 25.60 12.57 8.57
N VAL A 285 24.72 13.51 8.89
CA VAL A 285 24.26 14.54 7.96
C VAL A 285 24.26 15.93 8.57
N ARG A 286 24.22 16.94 7.70
CA ARG A 286 24.00 18.36 8.02
C ARG A 286 22.93 18.94 7.11
N LEU A 287 22.09 19.82 7.66
CA LEU A 287 21.16 20.61 6.87
C LEU A 287 21.88 21.84 6.30
N THR A 288 21.83 22.01 4.98
CA THR A 288 22.53 23.10 4.26
C THR A 288 21.60 24.23 3.82
N SER A 289 20.29 24.04 3.92
CA SER A 289 19.27 25.08 3.74
C SER A 289 18.32 25.13 4.93
N TYR A 290 17.55 26.22 5.07
CA TYR A 290 16.59 26.35 6.16
C TYR A 290 15.43 25.36 6.00
N ILE A 291 14.83 24.93 7.11
CA ILE A 291 13.58 24.17 7.10
C ILE A 291 12.43 25.15 6.95
N ASN A 292 11.52 24.92 6.00
CA ASN A 292 10.36 25.78 5.82
C ASN A 292 9.59 25.93 7.15
N ASN A 293 9.33 27.17 7.55
CA ASN A 293 8.69 27.56 8.83
C ASN A 293 9.51 27.35 10.11
N LEU A 294 10.80 27.06 10.01
CA LEU A 294 11.68 27.01 11.17
C LEU A 294 12.91 27.90 10.98
N HIS A 295 12.97 29.01 11.72
CA HIS A 295 14.07 29.96 11.60
C HIS A 295 15.42 29.33 12.04
N PRO A 296 16.53 29.52 11.29
CA PRO A 296 17.85 28.94 11.61
C PRO A 296 18.46 29.34 12.97
N THR A 297 17.93 30.37 13.63
CA THR A 297 18.32 30.73 15.01
C THR A 297 18.06 29.61 16.01
N HIS A 298 17.12 28.70 15.72
CA HIS A 298 16.81 27.53 16.54
C HIS A 298 17.78 26.36 16.31
N LYS A 299 19.10 26.63 16.43
CA LYS A 299 20.20 25.69 16.13
C LYS A 299 20.05 24.32 16.81
N HIS A 300 19.58 24.29 18.05
CA HIS A 300 19.38 23.03 18.78
C HIS A 300 18.30 22.13 18.18
N LEU A 301 17.27 22.71 17.56
CA LEU A 301 16.22 21.93 16.91
C LEU A 301 16.74 21.38 15.57
N TYR A 302 17.47 22.19 14.79
CA TYR A 302 18.16 21.73 13.58
C TYR A 302 19.09 20.54 13.89
N GLN A 303 19.93 20.64 14.92
CA GLN A 303 20.83 19.54 15.34
C GLN A 303 20.07 18.27 15.76
N ALA A 304 18.90 18.41 16.38
CA ALA A 304 18.06 17.27 16.73
C ALA A 304 17.44 16.63 15.48
N ILE A 305 17.04 17.44 14.49
CA ILE A 305 16.51 16.95 13.20
C ILE A 305 17.61 16.26 12.40
N GLU A 306 18.82 16.81 12.31
CA GLU A 306 19.98 16.15 11.69
C GLU A 306 20.27 14.77 12.31
N SER A 307 20.23 14.71 13.65
CA SER A 307 20.38 13.44 14.38
C SER A 307 19.27 12.44 14.05
N LEU A 308 18.05 12.92 13.84
CA LEU A 308 16.90 12.09 13.46
C LEU A 308 17.03 11.58 12.02
N VAL A 309 17.40 12.44 11.07
CA VAL A 309 17.61 12.08 9.66
C VAL A 309 18.69 11.00 9.57
N SER A 310 19.79 11.17 10.30
CA SER A 310 20.87 10.19 10.39
C SER A 310 20.40 8.80 10.84
N ARG A 311 19.42 8.75 11.76
CA ARG A 311 18.79 7.51 12.25
C ARG A 311 17.70 6.98 11.33
N ALA A 312 17.07 7.81 10.49
CA ALA A 312 16.04 7.41 9.55
C ALA A 312 16.62 6.73 8.29
N ILE A 313 17.80 7.16 7.84
CA ILE A 313 18.46 6.63 6.63
C ILE A 313 18.56 5.09 6.60
N PRO A 314 19.05 4.40 7.66
CA PRO A 314 19.10 2.93 7.66
C PRO A 314 17.72 2.27 7.54
N LEU A 315 16.67 2.87 8.12
CA LEU A 315 15.32 2.33 8.02
C LEU A 315 14.74 2.55 6.62
N TRP A 316 15.00 3.70 5.99
CA TRP A 316 14.62 3.95 4.60
C TRP A 316 15.31 3.00 3.63
N ASN A 317 16.62 2.73 3.83
CA ASN A 317 17.36 1.75 3.05
C ASN A 317 16.70 0.36 3.03
N ASP A 318 16.08 -0.04 4.15
CA ASP A 318 15.46 -1.37 4.32
C ASP A 318 14.00 -1.44 3.81
N CYS A 319 13.32 -0.30 3.62
CA CYS A 319 11.91 -0.26 3.24
C CYS A 319 11.61 0.35 1.86
N LEU A 320 12.52 1.14 1.29
CA LEU A 320 12.37 1.68 -0.06
C LEU A 320 12.30 0.56 -1.11
N VAL A 321 11.48 0.78 -2.13
CA VAL A 321 11.32 -0.14 -3.25
C VAL A 321 11.93 0.47 -4.51
N ARG A 322 12.80 -0.27 -5.19
CA ARG A 322 13.31 0.12 -6.51
C ARG A 322 12.18 0.05 -7.54
N GLY A 323 12.05 1.10 -8.33
CA GLY A 323 11.11 1.07 -9.44
C GLY A 323 11.58 0.08 -10.53
N GLN A 324 10.63 -0.43 -11.30
CA GLN A 324 10.83 -1.44 -12.35
C GLN A 324 10.17 -1.00 -13.67
N ARG A 325 10.36 -1.69 -14.79
CA ARG A 325 9.59 -1.42 -16.02
C ARG A 325 8.33 -2.28 -16.07
N GLY A 326 7.31 -1.79 -16.77
CA GLY A 326 6.10 -2.56 -17.05
C GLY A 326 5.03 -2.56 -15.96
N TRP A 327 5.02 -1.57 -15.05
CA TRP A 327 3.91 -1.42 -14.07
C TRP A 327 2.54 -1.27 -14.73
N LYS A 328 2.51 -0.67 -15.92
CA LYS A 328 1.30 -0.47 -16.73
C LYS A 328 0.95 -1.68 -17.60
N ASP A 329 1.82 -2.68 -17.68
CA ASP A 329 1.53 -3.91 -18.41
C ASP A 329 0.58 -4.77 -17.58
N ILE A 330 -0.67 -4.88 -18.03
CA ILE A 330 -1.69 -5.69 -17.38
C ILE A 330 -1.30 -7.18 -17.30
N LEU A 331 -0.35 -7.64 -18.11
CA LEU A 331 0.17 -9.01 -18.08
C LEU A 331 1.43 -9.17 -17.20
N ASN A 332 2.11 -8.08 -16.81
CA ASN A 332 3.27 -8.11 -15.90
C ASN A 332 2.89 -7.87 -14.44
N GLN A 333 2.96 -8.93 -13.62
CA GLN A 333 2.16 -9.05 -12.40
C GLN A 333 2.93 -9.62 -11.21
N GLY A 334 4.24 -9.84 -11.35
CA GLY A 334 5.13 -10.16 -10.23
C GLY A 334 5.86 -8.93 -9.71
N GLN A 335 5.11 -8.01 -9.10
CA GLN A 335 5.69 -6.83 -8.48
C GLN A 335 6.25 -7.19 -7.11
N LEU A 336 7.57 -7.15 -6.99
CA LEU A 336 8.28 -7.62 -5.81
C LEU A 336 9.12 -6.50 -5.21
N GLY A 337 8.92 -6.23 -3.92
CA GLY A 337 9.69 -5.26 -3.17
C GLY A 337 10.83 -5.94 -2.40
N PRO A 338 11.27 -5.41 -1.25
CA PRO A 338 12.50 -5.88 -0.59
C PRO A 338 12.42 -7.30 -0.02
N VAL A 339 11.22 -7.89 0.08
CA VAL A 339 10.99 -9.20 0.71
C VAL A 339 10.13 -10.07 -0.19
N PRO A 340 10.43 -11.38 -0.32
CA PRO A 340 9.57 -12.31 -1.05
C PRO A 340 8.37 -12.76 -0.21
N VAL A 341 7.28 -13.12 -0.89
CA VAL A 341 6.05 -13.66 -0.29
C VAL A 341 6.36 -15.02 0.38
N ARG A 342 5.75 -15.32 1.52
CA ARG A 342 5.94 -16.60 2.26
C ARG A 342 5.06 -17.72 1.70
N ILE A 343 3.90 -17.36 1.16
CA ILE A 343 2.91 -18.29 0.63
C ILE A 343 2.45 -17.79 -0.74
N ILE A 344 2.74 -18.57 -1.79
CA ILE A 344 2.28 -18.28 -3.15
C ILE A 344 1.19 -19.30 -3.51
N THR A 345 -0.02 -18.82 -3.78
CA THR A 345 -1.11 -19.62 -4.34
C THR A 345 -1.94 -18.78 -5.31
N TYR A 346 -2.48 -19.43 -6.33
CA TYR A 346 -3.40 -18.83 -7.29
C TYR A 346 -4.77 -19.51 -7.29
N GLY A 347 -5.08 -20.39 -6.34
CA GLY A 347 -6.37 -21.08 -6.29
C GLY A 347 -6.61 -21.81 -4.97
N VAL A 348 -7.62 -22.68 -4.99
CA VAL A 348 -8.13 -23.41 -3.82
C VAL A 348 -7.78 -24.89 -3.92
N GLU A 349 -7.15 -25.43 -2.88
CA GLU A 349 -6.99 -26.88 -2.71
C GLU A 349 -8.15 -27.43 -1.86
N TRP A 350 -8.66 -28.59 -2.28
CA TRP A 350 -9.79 -29.25 -1.63
C TRP A 350 -9.36 -30.59 -1.04
N VAL A 351 -9.91 -30.92 0.13
CA VAL A 351 -9.76 -32.23 0.77
C VAL A 351 -11.10 -32.93 0.87
N ASN A 352 -11.07 -34.26 0.89
CA ASN A 352 -12.25 -35.13 0.84
C ASN A 352 -13.08 -34.92 -0.44
N GLU A 353 -12.41 -34.61 -1.56
CA GLU A 353 -13.03 -34.63 -2.87
C GLU A 353 -13.65 -36.00 -3.17
N LEU A 354 -14.71 -36.01 -3.97
CA LEU A 354 -15.45 -37.22 -4.27
C LEU A 354 -14.55 -38.27 -4.94
N PRO A 355 -14.36 -39.45 -4.33
CA PRO A 355 -13.66 -40.55 -4.98
C PRO A 355 -14.29 -40.94 -6.33
N GLU A 356 -13.46 -41.12 -7.37
CA GLU A 356 -13.94 -41.43 -8.73
C GLU A 356 -14.85 -42.65 -8.80
N TRP A 357 -14.60 -43.69 -8.00
CA TRP A 357 -15.40 -44.91 -8.00
C TRP A 357 -16.85 -44.67 -7.53
N LEU A 358 -17.12 -43.62 -6.74
CA LEU A 358 -18.50 -43.25 -6.37
C LEU A 358 -19.28 -42.67 -7.55
N LEU A 359 -18.62 -42.22 -8.61
CA LEU A 359 -19.29 -41.79 -9.84
C LEU A 359 -20.04 -42.92 -10.52
N ALA A 360 -19.76 -44.19 -10.20
CA ALA A 360 -20.54 -45.33 -10.68
C ALA A 360 -22.02 -45.22 -10.25
N PHE A 361 -22.30 -44.64 -9.08
CA PHE A 361 -23.67 -44.42 -8.57
C PHE A 361 -24.35 -43.19 -9.16
N ARG A 362 -23.62 -42.35 -9.91
CA ARG A 362 -24.15 -41.15 -10.57
C ARG A 362 -24.80 -41.52 -11.89
N VAL A 363 -26.09 -41.90 -11.83
CA VAL A 363 -26.91 -42.24 -13.00
C VAL A 363 -27.81 -41.05 -13.38
N PRO A 364 -27.84 -40.63 -14.66
CA PRO A 364 -28.73 -39.56 -15.08
C PRO A 364 -30.21 -39.90 -14.90
N TRP A 365 -31.00 -38.93 -14.45
CA TRP A 365 -32.42 -39.13 -14.23
C TRP A 365 -33.16 -39.44 -15.55
N PRO A 366 -34.21 -40.29 -15.54
CA PRO A 366 -34.97 -40.63 -16.75
C PRO A 366 -35.48 -39.41 -17.52
N VAL A 367 -35.94 -38.37 -16.81
CA VAL A 367 -36.38 -37.10 -17.40
C VAL A 367 -35.24 -36.38 -18.14
N ARG A 368 -34.01 -36.41 -17.61
CA ARG A 368 -32.84 -35.83 -18.28
C ARG A 368 -32.47 -36.58 -19.54
N LYS A 369 -32.46 -37.92 -19.51
CA LYS A 369 -32.25 -38.75 -20.71
C LYS A 369 -33.26 -38.41 -21.80
N ALA A 370 -34.54 -38.24 -21.44
CA ALA A 370 -35.59 -37.83 -22.38
C ALA A 370 -35.37 -36.41 -22.94
N MET A 371 -34.96 -35.45 -22.11
CA MET A 371 -34.64 -34.08 -22.56
C MET A 371 -33.44 -34.05 -23.51
N TYR A 372 -32.38 -34.81 -23.21
CA TYR A 372 -31.21 -34.95 -24.08
C TYR A 372 -31.59 -35.53 -25.44
N ARG A 373 -32.37 -36.62 -25.47
CA ARG A 373 -32.89 -37.21 -26.72
C ARG A 373 -33.68 -36.20 -27.54
N LYS A 374 -34.57 -35.44 -26.90
CA LYS A 374 -35.37 -34.39 -27.56
C LYS A 374 -34.50 -33.26 -28.13
N ALA A 375 -33.45 -32.86 -27.42
CA ALA A 375 -32.50 -31.87 -27.92
C ALA A 375 -31.69 -32.41 -29.11
N ARG A 376 -31.30 -33.70 -29.07
CA ARG A 376 -30.61 -34.39 -30.17
C ARG A 376 -31.49 -34.51 -31.42
N GLU A 377 -32.76 -34.85 -31.25
CA GLU A 377 -33.76 -34.86 -32.33
C GLU A 377 -33.92 -33.46 -32.93
N ALA A 378 -34.11 -32.42 -32.11
CA ALA A 378 -34.24 -31.05 -32.61
C ALA A 378 -33.01 -30.55 -33.40
N LEU A 379 -31.80 -31.01 -33.04
CA LEU A 379 -30.58 -30.69 -33.77
C LEU A 379 -30.57 -31.37 -35.15
N LEU A 380 -30.96 -32.65 -35.21
CA LEU A 380 -31.04 -33.41 -36.47
C LEU A 380 -32.14 -32.85 -37.40
N ASP A 381 -33.31 -32.53 -36.84
CA ASP A 381 -34.46 -32.01 -37.59
C ASP A 381 -34.18 -30.63 -38.22
N SER A 382 -33.35 -29.82 -37.56
CA SER A 382 -32.97 -28.48 -38.04
C SER A 382 -31.76 -28.48 -38.98
N ALA A 383 -31.05 -29.60 -39.14
CA ALA A 383 -29.79 -29.66 -39.90
C ALA A 383 -29.95 -29.45 -41.42
N ALA A 384 -31.15 -29.72 -41.97
CA ALA A 384 -31.45 -29.58 -43.39
C ALA A 384 -32.22 -28.28 -43.74
N ASP A 385 -32.58 -27.46 -42.75
CA ASP A 385 -33.36 -26.23 -42.91
C ASP A 385 -32.42 -25.00 -42.98
N ASP A 386 -32.07 -24.56 -44.19
CA ASP A 386 -31.15 -23.44 -44.43
C ASP A 386 -31.84 -22.05 -44.35
N THR A 387 -33.06 -21.98 -43.82
CA THR A 387 -33.70 -20.70 -43.50
C THR A 387 -33.08 -20.05 -42.26
N ASP A 388 -33.26 -18.74 -42.08
CA ASP A 388 -32.80 -18.06 -40.86
C ASP A 388 -33.46 -18.61 -39.58
N GLU A 389 -34.72 -19.06 -39.68
CA GLU A 389 -35.41 -19.74 -38.59
C GLU A 389 -34.84 -21.13 -38.32
N GLY A 390 -34.50 -21.89 -39.37
CA GLY A 390 -33.81 -23.17 -39.28
C GLY A 390 -32.44 -23.05 -38.61
N ARG A 391 -31.61 -22.10 -39.07
CA ARG A 391 -30.31 -21.78 -38.46
C ARG A 391 -30.42 -21.30 -37.02
N LYS A 392 -31.47 -20.57 -36.67
CA LYS A 392 -31.75 -20.18 -35.27
C LYS A 392 -32.10 -21.39 -34.41
N LYS A 393 -33.03 -22.24 -34.86
CA LYS A 393 -33.42 -23.48 -34.16
C LYS A 393 -32.24 -24.45 -34.01
N HIS A 394 -31.38 -24.55 -35.01
CA HIS A 394 -30.17 -25.38 -34.97
C HIS A 394 -29.22 -24.89 -33.89
N ARG A 395 -28.93 -23.58 -33.84
CA ARG A 395 -28.11 -22.98 -32.77
C ARG A 395 -28.73 -23.19 -31.39
N GLU A 396 -30.04 -23.00 -31.25
CA GLU A 396 -30.75 -23.24 -29.97
C GLU A 396 -30.70 -24.72 -29.54
N ALA A 397 -30.83 -25.66 -30.47
CA ALA A 397 -30.73 -27.09 -30.18
C ALA A 397 -29.30 -27.50 -29.80
N GLN A 398 -28.29 -26.92 -30.47
CA GLN A 398 -26.88 -27.11 -30.15
C GLN A 398 -26.56 -26.60 -28.74
N GLN A 399 -26.97 -25.37 -28.42
CA GLN A 399 -26.84 -24.79 -27.07
C GLN A 399 -27.57 -25.63 -26.02
N ARG A 400 -28.73 -26.21 -26.34
CA ARG A 400 -29.46 -27.11 -25.43
C ARG A 400 -28.70 -28.41 -25.20
N LEU A 401 -28.13 -29.04 -26.24
CA LEU A 401 -27.36 -30.27 -26.12
C LEU A 401 -26.13 -30.08 -25.24
N GLU A 402 -25.47 -28.94 -25.38
CA GLU A 402 -24.32 -28.56 -24.56
C GLU A 402 -24.64 -28.66 -23.06
N CYS A 403 -25.88 -28.37 -22.62
CA CYS A 403 -26.33 -28.48 -21.22
C CYS A 403 -26.43 -29.92 -20.64
N PHE A 404 -26.05 -30.96 -21.38
CA PHE A 404 -26.21 -32.37 -20.96
C PHE A 404 -24.92 -33.22 -20.97
N PRO A 405 -23.74 -32.73 -20.54
CA PRO A 405 -22.50 -33.52 -20.60
C PRO A 405 -22.50 -34.71 -19.63
N ASP A 406 -23.25 -34.65 -18.53
CA ASP A 406 -23.41 -35.81 -17.63
C ASP A 406 -24.29 -36.91 -18.24
N VAL A 407 -25.03 -36.65 -19.33
CA VAL A 407 -25.84 -37.64 -20.06
C VAL A 407 -25.12 -38.13 -21.32
N GLU A 408 -24.40 -37.28 -22.05
CA GLU A 408 -23.79 -37.59 -23.35
C GLU A 408 -22.99 -38.90 -23.36
N GLU A 409 -22.16 -39.13 -22.34
CA GLU A 409 -21.37 -40.36 -22.19
C GLU A 409 -22.00 -41.39 -21.22
N ASN A 410 -23.11 -41.05 -20.57
CA ASN A 410 -23.76 -41.90 -19.55
C ASN A 410 -25.24 -42.20 -19.86
N GLU A 411 -25.68 -42.02 -21.11
CA GLU A 411 -27.08 -42.17 -21.52
C GLU A 411 -27.61 -43.57 -21.13
N GLU A 412 -26.79 -44.59 -21.37
CA GLU A 412 -27.12 -46.00 -21.08
C GLU A 412 -26.55 -46.50 -19.75
N LYS A 413 -26.02 -45.60 -18.91
CA LYS A 413 -25.45 -45.99 -17.62
C LYS A 413 -26.55 -46.45 -16.66
N GLU A 414 -26.30 -47.58 -16.01
CA GLU A 414 -27.12 -48.17 -14.96
C GLU A 414 -26.36 -48.22 -13.63
N LEU A 415 -27.07 -48.50 -12.53
CA LEU A 415 -26.46 -48.68 -11.22
C LEU A 415 -25.58 -49.94 -11.18
N PRO A 416 -24.51 -49.96 -10.36
CA PRO A 416 -23.72 -51.17 -10.16
C PRO A 416 -24.59 -52.34 -9.67
N PRO A 417 -24.30 -53.59 -10.10
CA PRO A 417 -25.00 -54.77 -9.61
C PRO A 417 -24.97 -54.85 -8.07
N PRO A 418 -26.03 -55.33 -7.40
CA PRO A 418 -26.08 -55.41 -5.93
C PRO A 418 -24.94 -56.24 -5.30
N GLU A 419 -24.39 -57.20 -6.06
CA GLU A 419 -23.27 -58.08 -5.68
C GLU A 419 -21.90 -57.37 -5.77
N SER A 420 -21.84 -56.14 -6.30
CA SER A 420 -20.59 -55.40 -6.45
C SER A 420 -20.06 -54.92 -5.10
N ASP A 421 -18.75 -55.07 -4.91
CA ASP A 421 -17.96 -54.50 -3.82
C ASP A 421 -18.15 -52.98 -3.65
N LEU A 422 -18.55 -52.28 -4.71
CA LEU A 422 -18.85 -50.84 -4.70
C LEU A 422 -19.97 -50.48 -3.71
N TRP A 423 -20.98 -51.34 -3.50
CA TRP A 423 -22.05 -51.07 -2.54
C TRP A 423 -21.55 -51.09 -1.10
N GLN A 424 -20.63 -52.01 -0.77
CA GLN A 424 -20.01 -52.05 0.55
C GLN A 424 -19.13 -50.81 0.76
N ARG A 425 -18.28 -50.47 -0.23
CA ARG A 425 -17.41 -49.28 -0.15
C ARG A 425 -18.22 -47.99 -0.05
N ALA A 426 -19.35 -47.89 -0.75
CA ALA A 426 -20.24 -46.73 -0.65
C ALA A 426 -20.86 -46.60 0.75
N LYS A 427 -21.22 -47.73 1.37
CA LYS A 427 -21.69 -47.75 2.76
C LYS A 427 -20.60 -47.25 3.72
N GLU A 428 -19.38 -47.78 3.59
CA GLU A 428 -18.22 -47.34 4.39
C GLU A 428 -17.94 -45.84 4.24
N TYR A 429 -18.11 -45.29 3.03
CA TYR A 429 -18.00 -43.85 2.79
C TYR A 429 -19.08 -43.03 3.50
N LEU A 430 -20.34 -43.48 3.48
CA LEU A 430 -21.43 -42.84 4.21
C LEU A 430 -21.22 -42.90 5.72
N GLU A 431 -20.48 -43.90 6.20
CA GLU A 431 -20.17 -44.10 7.61
C GLU A 431 -18.98 -43.26 8.12
N LEU A 432 -18.28 -42.56 7.23
CA LEU A 432 -17.16 -41.69 7.62
C LEU A 432 -17.59 -40.66 8.68
N PRO A 433 -16.72 -40.34 9.65
CA PRO A 433 -17.02 -39.32 10.65
C PRO A 433 -17.31 -37.94 10.04
N GLU A 434 -18.26 -37.20 10.62
CA GLU A 434 -18.60 -35.83 10.23
C GLU A 434 -17.95 -34.80 11.17
N ASP A 435 -17.71 -33.58 10.67
CA ASP A 435 -17.32 -32.40 11.47
C ASP A 435 -16.22 -32.60 12.53
N GLY A 436 -15.02 -33.02 12.14
CA GLY A 436 -13.86 -33.10 13.04
C GLY A 436 -14.01 -34.08 14.21
N SER A 437 -15.08 -34.89 14.21
CA SER A 437 -15.27 -36.04 15.08
C SER A 437 -14.51 -37.23 14.53
N ASP A 438 -14.02 -38.11 15.41
CA ASP A 438 -13.47 -39.43 15.03
C ASP A 438 -14.54 -40.53 15.03
N THR A 439 -15.79 -40.19 15.33
CA THR A 439 -16.87 -41.17 15.51
C THR A 439 -17.59 -41.43 14.20
N PRO A 440 -17.61 -42.69 13.70
CA PRO A 440 -18.40 -43.06 12.53
C PRO A 440 -19.88 -42.78 12.72
N VAL A 441 -20.53 -42.32 11.66
CA VAL A 441 -21.99 -42.07 11.64
C VAL A 441 -22.67 -43.28 11.00
N PRO A 442 -23.76 -43.85 11.55
CA PRO A 442 -24.43 -44.96 10.88
C PRO A 442 -25.00 -44.53 9.52
N ALA A 443 -24.83 -45.37 8.49
CA ALA A 443 -25.46 -45.13 7.19
C ALA A 443 -27.00 -45.12 7.34
N PRO A 444 -27.72 -44.16 6.71
CA PRO A 444 -29.18 -44.09 6.80
C PRO A 444 -29.86 -45.37 6.27
N ASP A 445 -30.86 -45.92 6.96
CA ASP A 445 -31.51 -47.18 6.56
C ASP A 445 -32.08 -47.18 5.12
N ASP A 446 -32.44 -46.00 4.60
CA ASP A 446 -33.01 -45.80 3.26
C ASP A 446 -31.97 -45.49 2.17
N TRP A 447 -30.67 -45.56 2.47
CA TRP A 447 -29.65 -44.99 1.60
C TRP A 447 -29.61 -45.60 0.19
N GLN A 448 -29.93 -46.89 0.05
CA GLN A 448 -29.95 -47.58 -1.24
C GLN A 448 -31.10 -47.15 -2.17
N GLN A 449 -32.15 -46.51 -1.64
CA GLN A 449 -33.27 -46.02 -2.45
C GLN A 449 -32.93 -44.71 -3.16
N ASN A 450 -32.06 -43.90 -2.55
CA ASN A 450 -31.63 -42.60 -3.05
C ASN A 450 -30.10 -42.46 -3.00
N THR A 451 -29.39 -43.50 -3.46
CA THR A 451 -27.94 -43.70 -3.26
C THR A 451 -27.10 -42.47 -3.55
N TRP A 452 -27.24 -41.91 -4.75
CA TRP A 452 -26.47 -40.74 -5.17
C TRP A 452 -26.76 -39.49 -4.32
N SER A 453 -28.03 -39.26 -3.97
CA SER A 453 -28.41 -38.09 -3.16
C SER A 453 -27.81 -38.14 -1.77
N LYS A 454 -27.69 -39.33 -1.16
CA LYS A 454 -27.07 -39.50 0.16
C LYS A 454 -25.56 -39.36 0.08
N ILE A 455 -24.92 -39.92 -0.96
CA ILE A 455 -23.48 -39.73 -1.23
C ILE A 455 -23.15 -38.25 -1.43
N GLU A 456 -23.92 -37.53 -2.24
CA GLU A 456 -23.72 -36.10 -2.46
C GLU A 456 -23.95 -35.29 -1.18
N GLY A 457 -24.96 -35.64 -0.37
CA GLY A 457 -25.19 -35.04 0.93
C GLY A 457 -24.01 -35.22 1.88
N LYS A 458 -23.47 -36.45 1.96
CA LYS A 458 -22.28 -36.76 2.76
C LYS A 458 -21.06 -35.98 2.28
N LEU A 459 -20.84 -35.94 0.97
CA LEU A 459 -19.75 -35.18 0.38
C LEU A 459 -19.82 -33.70 0.78
N LYS A 460 -21.00 -33.06 0.75
CA LYS A 460 -21.16 -31.65 1.18
C LYS A 460 -20.76 -31.40 2.63
N GLN A 461 -20.86 -32.41 3.49
CA GLN A 461 -20.45 -32.32 4.91
C GLN A 461 -18.94 -32.59 5.09
N LEU A 462 -18.37 -33.49 4.28
CA LEU A 462 -16.96 -33.89 4.36
C LEU A 462 -16.02 -32.95 3.59
N LEU A 463 -16.48 -32.36 2.50
CA LEU A 463 -15.68 -31.54 1.60
C LEU A 463 -15.24 -30.26 2.31
N ARG A 464 -13.93 -30.03 2.37
CA ARG A 464 -13.34 -28.83 2.97
C ARG A 464 -12.30 -28.25 2.03
N PHE A 465 -12.17 -26.93 2.03
CA PHE A 465 -11.01 -26.29 1.41
C PHE A 465 -9.87 -26.18 2.42
N CYS A 466 -8.65 -26.14 1.92
CA CYS A 466 -7.46 -25.93 2.74
C CYS A 466 -6.93 -24.52 2.54
N HIS A 467 -6.79 -23.77 3.63
CA HIS A 467 -6.02 -22.55 3.59
C HIS A 467 -4.54 -22.90 3.33
N PRO A 468 -3.86 -22.29 2.36
CA PRO A 468 -2.47 -22.63 2.02
C PRO A 468 -1.55 -22.45 3.23
N GLU A 469 -0.62 -23.38 3.40
CA GLU A 469 0.33 -23.45 4.52
C GLU A 469 1.75 -23.03 4.07
N PRO A 470 2.53 -22.33 4.91
CA PRO A 470 3.92 -22.08 4.62
C PRO A 470 4.74 -23.39 4.67
N GLY A 471 5.83 -23.44 3.90
CA GLY A 471 6.63 -24.65 3.76
C GLY A 471 6.11 -25.67 2.73
N THR A 472 4.93 -25.45 2.13
CA THR A 472 4.38 -26.35 1.09
C THR A 472 4.96 -26.05 -0.28
N ALA A 473 4.98 -24.77 -0.65
CA ALA A 473 5.55 -24.27 -1.90
C ALA A 473 7.09 -24.38 -1.91
N PHE A 474 7.71 -23.93 -0.82
CA PHE A 474 9.16 -23.88 -0.59
C PHE A 474 9.43 -23.80 0.92
N SER A 475 10.59 -24.27 1.34
CA SER A 475 11.05 -24.24 2.74
C SER A 475 11.46 -22.83 3.20
N TYR A 476 11.60 -22.64 4.52
CA TYR A 476 12.07 -21.39 5.10
C TYR A 476 13.47 -20.98 4.60
N GLU A 477 14.39 -21.94 4.47
CA GLU A 477 15.75 -21.67 3.98
C GLU A 477 15.77 -21.28 2.49
N GLU A 478 14.91 -21.90 1.66
CA GLU A 478 14.74 -21.52 0.26
C GLU A 478 14.14 -20.11 0.13
N TRP A 479 13.14 -19.77 0.96
CA TRP A 479 12.57 -18.41 1.05
C TRP A 479 13.63 -17.38 1.45
N LYS A 480 14.36 -17.65 2.54
CA LYS A 480 15.39 -16.78 3.11
C LYS A 480 16.53 -16.50 2.12
N THR A 481 16.92 -17.50 1.33
CA THR A 481 17.98 -17.36 0.32
C THR A 481 17.48 -16.80 -1.02
N ALA A 482 16.20 -16.41 -1.11
CA ALA A 482 15.53 -15.98 -2.34
C ALA A 482 15.63 -17.01 -3.48
N ARG A 483 15.75 -18.30 -3.14
CA ARG A 483 15.77 -19.44 -4.07
C ARG A 483 14.44 -20.18 -4.04
N HIS A 484 13.33 -19.46 -4.13
CA HIS A 484 12.02 -20.07 -4.35
C HIS A 484 11.82 -20.24 -5.87
N ASN A 485 11.75 -21.48 -6.34
CA ASN A 485 11.73 -21.84 -7.76
C ASN A 485 10.39 -21.54 -8.46
N GLU A 486 9.74 -20.42 -8.14
CA GLU A 486 8.39 -20.03 -8.65
C GLU A 486 7.28 -21.04 -8.33
N ARG A 487 7.53 -22.02 -7.46
CA ARG A 487 6.56 -23.07 -7.14
C ARG A 487 5.44 -22.48 -6.29
N ALA A 488 4.26 -22.32 -6.88
CA ALA A 488 3.05 -22.01 -6.13
C ALA A 488 2.44 -23.30 -5.56
N VAL A 489 1.57 -23.16 -4.55
CA VAL A 489 0.73 -24.27 -4.08
C VAL A 489 -0.24 -24.68 -5.19
N VAL A 490 -0.96 -23.70 -5.74
CA VAL A 490 -1.76 -23.85 -6.96
C VAL A 490 -1.16 -22.94 -8.02
N ASP A 491 -0.81 -23.51 -9.17
CA ASP A 491 -0.18 -22.77 -10.27
C ASP A 491 -1.11 -21.74 -10.91
N LEU A 492 -0.51 -20.61 -11.27
CA LEU A 492 -1.10 -19.54 -12.07
C LEU A 492 -1.76 -20.07 -13.34
N VAL A 493 -2.89 -19.50 -13.72
CA VAL A 493 -3.49 -19.76 -15.04
C VAL A 493 -2.55 -19.22 -16.12
N ARG A 494 -2.23 -20.04 -17.14
CA ARG A 494 -1.34 -19.63 -18.25
C ARG A 494 -2.07 -19.47 -19.57
N GLU A 495 -3.26 -20.04 -19.69
CA GLU A 495 -4.10 -20.03 -20.89
C GLU A 495 -5.57 -19.95 -20.47
N ARG A 496 -6.33 -19.04 -21.09
CA ARG A 496 -7.78 -18.83 -20.87
C ARG A 496 -8.50 -19.01 -22.20
N LYS A 497 -9.43 -19.96 -22.30
CA LYS A 497 -10.18 -20.23 -23.54
C LYS A 497 -11.43 -19.36 -23.71
N ASP A 498 -11.89 -18.78 -22.62
CA ASP A 498 -13.00 -17.83 -22.49
C ASP A 498 -12.61 -16.38 -22.87
N TRP A 499 -11.32 -16.10 -23.05
CA TRP A 499 -10.83 -14.77 -23.40
C TRP A 499 -10.55 -14.64 -24.91
N TYR A 500 -11.52 -14.09 -25.65
CA TYR A 500 -11.53 -14.09 -27.11
C TYR A 500 -10.63 -13.03 -27.80
N HIS A 501 -9.96 -12.14 -27.07
CA HIS A 501 -9.34 -10.94 -27.67
C HIS A 501 -7.86 -10.68 -27.40
N ILE A 502 -7.19 -11.37 -26.46
CA ILE A 502 -5.76 -11.15 -26.15
C ILE A 502 -5.09 -12.47 -25.78
N PRO A 503 -3.95 -12.87 -26.39
CA PRO A 503 -3.17 -14.01 -25.93
C PRO A 503 -2.64 -13.74 -24.52
N TYR A 504 -3.22 -14.42 -23.53
CA TYR A 504 -2.89 -14.28 -22.13
C TYR A 504 -1.57 -15.00 -21.81
N LYS A 505 -0.57 -14.26 -21.33
CA LYS A 505 0.73 -14.80 -20.88
C LYS A 505 1.23 -14.01 -19.66
N PRO A 506 0.73 -14.31 -18.46
CA PRO A 506 1.12 -13.57 -17.27
C PRO A 506 2.59 -13.85 -16.92
N VAL A 507 3.30 -12.80 -16.52
CA VAL A 507 4.71 -12.90 -16.12
C VAL A 507 4.85 -12.49 -14.66
N ILE A 508 5.44 -13.39 -13.86
CA ILE A 508 5.83 -13.13 -12.49
C ILE A 508 7.33 -13.34 -12.42
N PRO A 509 8.15 -12.27 -12.51
CA PRO A 509 9.60 -12.44 -12.43
C PRO A 509 10.00 -13.02 -11.06
N PRO A 510 11.07 -13.84 -10.99
CA PRO A 510 11.60 -14.30 -9.73
C PRO A 510 12.05 -13.12 -8.87
N HIS A 511 11.91 -13.24 -7.54
CA HIS A 511 12.38 -12.21 -6.61
C HIS A 511 13.87 -11.97 -6.80
N LYS A 512 14.24 -10.72 -7.07
CA LYS A 512 15.64 -10.30 -7.16
C LYS A 512 15.97 -9.47 -5.92
N PRO A 513 16.71 -10.00 -4.94
CA PRO A 513 17.09 -9.23 -3.78
C PRO A 513 17.98 -8.06 -4.21
N TYR A 514 17.76 -6.90 -3.59
CA TYR A 514 18.59 -5.72 -3.79
C TYR A 514 18.85 -5.01 -2.47
N THR A 515 19.92 -4.21 -2.46
CA THR A 515 20.26 -3.36 -1.32
C THR A 515 20.25 -1.91 -1.75
N ILE A 516 19.68 -1.05 -0.92
CA ILE A 516 19.71 0.40 -1.09
C ILE A 516 20.65 0.96 -0.03
N ARG A 517 21.51 1.90 -0.43
CA ARG A 517 22.45 2.57 0.47
C ARG A 517 22.49 4.05 0.12
N LEU A 518 21.50 4.80 0.61
CA LEU A 518 21.33 6.21 0.31
C LEU A 518 22.62 7.02 0.57
N GLN A 519 23.32 6.72 1.67
CA GLN A 519 24.55 7.39 2.10
C GLN A 519 25.79 7.09 1.24
N GLU A 520 25.71 6.07 0.38
CA GLU A 520 26.75 5.74 -0.59
C GLU A 520 26.36 6.28 -1.97
N THR A 521 25.15 5.94 -2.45
CA THR A 521 24.67 6.30 -3.80
C THR A 521 24.49 7.80 -3.99
N PHE A 522 23.93 8.50 -2.99
CA PHE A 522 23.58 9.93 -3.09
C PHE A 522 24.49 10.81 -2.24
N ARG A 523 25.69 10.33 -1.93
CA ARG A 523 26.60 11.01 -1.00
C ARG A 523 27.00 12.41 -1.46
N LEU A 524 27.37 12.54 -2.74
CA LEU A 524 27.80 13.80 -3.35
C LEU A 524 26.62 14.74 -3.62
N GLN A 525 25.49 14.18 -4.06
CA GLN A 525 24.28 14.95 -4.41
C GLN A 525 23.51 15.43 -3.17
N GLY A 526 23.59 14.67 -2.07
CA GLY A 526 22.78 14.89 -0.89
C GLY A 526 21.34 14.37 -1.03
N LEU A 527 20.53 14.60 0.00
CA LEU A 527 19.11 14.28 0.01
C LEU A 527 18.26 15.56 0.14
N GLN A 528 16.99 15.46 -0.22
CA GLN A 528 15.97 16.46 0.07
C GLN A 528 14.94 15.86 1.03
N ILE A 529 14.60 16.61 2.08
CA ILE A 529 13.59 16.16 3.06
C ILE A 529 12.57 17.26 3.36
N ILE A 530 11.33 16.85 3.58
CA ILE A 530 10.26 17.73 4.06
C ILE A 530 9.98 17.39 5.52
N VAL A 531 10.03 18.40 6.39
CA VAL A 531 9.86 18.22 7.85
C VAL A 531 8.47 18.68 8.28
N LYS A 532 7.79 17.84 9.05
CA LYS A 532 6.50 18.14 9.69
C LYS A 532 6.60 17.86 11.18
N MET A 533 6.14 18.76 12.02
CA MET A 533 6.18 18.60 13.47
C MET A 533 4.84 19.00 14.08
N GLU A 534 4.18 18.05 14.72
CA GLU A 534 2.82 18.21 15.24
C GLU A 534 2.73 17.71 16.68
N ASN A 535 1.96 18.45 17.48
CA ASN A 535 1.62 18.12 18.84
C ASN A 535 0.10 17.92 18.93
N ILE A 536 -0.31 16.79 19.46
CA ILE A 536 -1.70 16.51 19.83
C ILE A 536 -1.79 16.64 21.35
N GLU A 537 -2.53 17.62 21.82
CA GLU A 537 -2.72 17.93 23.24
C GLU A 537 -4.19 17.64 23.60
N LEU A 538 -4.41 16.71 24.55
CA LEU A 538 -5.73 16.31 25.03
C LEU A 538 -5.97 16.88 26.42
N THR A 539 -7.21 17.30 26.69
CA THR A 539 -7.63 17.86 27.98
C THR A 539 -8.84 17.11 28.54
N PRO A 540 -9.13 17.23 29.84
CA PRO A 540 -10.35 16.65 30.42
C PRO A 540 -11.65 17.11 29.74
N ASP A 541 -11.67 18.29 29.10
CA ASP A 541 -12.82 18.78 28.32
C ASP A 541 -12.88 18.23 26.90
N SER A 542 -11.76 17.70 26.41
CA SER A 542 -11.54 17.35 25.01
C SER A 542 -10.62 16.12 24.95
N ARG A 543 -11.23 14.96 25.25
CA ARG A 543 -10.54 13.73 25.70
C ARG A 543 -10.10 12.78 24.59
N VAL A 544 -10.58 12.98 23.36
CA VAL A 544 -10.46 12.01 22.27
C VAL A 544 -9.90 12.68 21.02
N TYR A 545 -8.83 12.11 20.48
CA TYR A 545 -8.36 12.37 19.13
C TYR A 545 -8.97 11.36 18.16
N LYS A 546 -9.62 11.84 17.10
CA LYS A 546 -10.35 10.99 16.14
C LYS A 546 -9.46 10.24 15.15
N GLY A 547 -8.15 10.46 15.15
CA GLY A 547 -7.26 9.92 14.12
C GLY A 547 -7.23 10.77 12.85
N THR A 548 -6.65 10.21 11.79
CA THR A 548 -6.61 10.78 10.44
C THR A 548 -7.38 9.91 9.47
N ASP A 549 -7.74 10.47 8.31
CA ASP A 549 -8.25 9.68 7.19
C ASP A 549 -7.13 8.83 6.56
N TRP A 550 -7.52 7.82 5.78
CA TRP A 550 -6.58 7.07 4.95
C TRP A 550 -6.02 7.98 3.85
N HIS A 551 -4.71 8.05 3.75
CA HIS A 551 -4.02 8.86 2.74
C HIS A 551 -2.64 8.32 2.41
N MET A 552 -2.08 8.80 1.30
CA MET A 552 -0.65 8.77 1.03
C MET A 552 -0.09 10.19 1.13
N GLU A 553 1.23 10.30 1.31
CA GLU A 553 1.86 11.61 1.47
C GLU A 553 2.13 12.28 0.12
N GLY A 554 1.81 13.57 0.04
CA GLY A 554 2.16 14.45 -1.07
C GLY A 554 1.44 14.22 -2.40
N GLN A 555 1.81 15.05 -3.36
CA GLN A 555 1.50 14.96 -4.79
C GLN A 555 2.77 14.62 -5.60
N LEU A 556 2.63 14.28 -6.88
CA LEU A 556 3.77 13.84 -7.71
C LEU A 556 4.83 14.93 -7.89
N ASN A 557 4.48 16.22 -7.87
CA ASN A 557 5.47 17.31 -7.91
C ASN A 557 6.32 17.44 -6.62
N GLU A 558 5.96 16.75 -5.54
CA GLU A 558 6.76 16.70 -4.31
C GLU A 558 7.67 15.46 -4.25
N HIS A 559 7.49 14.49 -5.15
CA HIS A 559 8.31 13.28 -5.31
C HIS A 559 8.61 12.54 -3.98
N THR A 560 7.66 12.49 -3.05
CA THR A 560 7.85 11.81 -1.76
C THR A 560 7.81 10.29 -1.93
N VAL A 561 8.88 9.59 -1.51
CA VAL A 561 9.03 8.13 -1.67
C VAL A 561 9.12 7.35 -0.36
N ALA A 562 9.39 8.02 0.77
CA ALA A 562 9.34 7.39 2.08
C ALA A 562 9.05 8.41 3.19
N VAL A 563 8.60 7.88 4.32
CA VAL A 563 8.20 8.63 5.50
C VAL A 563 8.92 8.04 6.71
N ALA A 564 9.29 8.88 7.68
CA ALA A 564 9.78 8.44 8.99
C ALA A 564 9.16 9.30 10.11
N MET A 565 8.44 8.66 11.02
CA MET A 565 7.78 9.30 12.16
C MET A 565 8.47 8.93 13.47
N PHE A 566 8.83 9.94 14.26
CA PHE A 566 9.44 9.80 15.58
C PHE A 566 8.57 10.41 16.67
N VAL A 567 8.23 9.62 17.68
CA VAL A 567 7.48 10.09 18.85
C VAL A 567 8.46 10.57 19.91
N TYR A 568 8.56 11.89 20.09
CA TYR A 568 9.58 12.46 20.97
C TYR A 568 9.09 12.73 22.39
N ASP A 569 7.77 12.77 22.61
CA ASP A 569 7.16 13.01 23.92
C ASP A 569 5.70 12.51 23.93
N MET A 570 5.36 11.68 24.91
CA MET A 570 4.03 11.11 25.04
C MET A 570 3.69 10.89 26.52
N ASP A 571 2.53 11.34 26.96
CA ASP A 571 2.06 11.17 28.35
C ASP A 571 0.54 11.02 28.42
N ASN A 572 0.07 10.19 29.36
CA ASN A 572 -1.34 10.03 29.72
C ASN A 572 -2.33 9.81 28.55
N ILE A 573 -1.98 8.95 27.59
CA ILE A 573 -2.88 8.55 26.50
C ILE A 573 -2.92 7.03 26.34
N THR A 574 -4.02 6.52 25.77
CA THR A 574 -4.10 5.14 25.29
C THR A 574 -3.09 4.90 24.16
N GLU A 575 -2.66 3.66 23.97
CA GLU A 575 -1.63 3.28 22.99
C GLU A 575 -1.96 3.80 21.57
N PRO A 576 -1.23 4.80 21.04
CA PRO A 576 -1.46 5.30 19.70
C PRO A 576 -0.83 4.35 18.67
N ARG A 577 -1.49 4.24 17.51
CA ARG A 577 -1.09 3.32 16.44
C ARG A 577 -1.18 4.00 15.08
N ILE A 578 -0.34 3.55 14.16
CA ILE A 578 -0.42 3.89 12.73
C ILE A 578 -0.82 2.62 11.96
N ALA A 579 -1.96 2.66 11.29
CA ALA A 579 -2.47 1.57 10.47
C ALA A 579 -2.04 1.75 9.02
N PHE A 580 -1.79 0.63 8.34
CA PHE A 580 -1.35 0.57 6.95
C PHE A 580 -2.28 -0.34 6.14
N ARG A 581 -2.54 0.07 4.90
CA ARG A 581 -3.16 -0.74 3.86
C ARG A 581 -2.39 -0.56 2.56
N GLN A 582 -2.50 -1.53 1.67
CA GLN A 582 -1.81 -1.53 0.38
C GLN A 582 -2.82 -1.76 -0.73
N ASN A 583 -2.66 -1.05 -1.85
CA ASN A 583 -3.37 -1.38 -3.08
C ASN A 583 -2.94 -2.80 -3.51
N THR A 584 -3.91 -3.67 -3.75
CA THR A 584 -3.66 -5.07 -4.11
C THR A 584 -4.39 -5.35 -5.41
N LYS A 585 -3.65 -5.82 -6.41
CA LYS A 585 -4.25 -6.18 -7.69
C LYS A 585 -4.80 -7.61 -7.62
N LEU A 586 -6.10 -7.73 -7.89
CA LEU A 586 -6.84 -8.98 -8.01
C LEU A 586 -7.38 -9.10 -9.43
N ASP A 587 -6.47 -9.21 -10.39
CA ASP A 587 -6.86 -9.52 -11.75
C ASP A 587 -7.29 -10.98 -11.80
N GLU A 588 -8.51 -11.23 -12.24
CA GLU A 588 -9.06 -12.57 -12.30
C GLU A 588 -8.20 -13.53 -13.11
N SER A 589 -7.51 -13.01 -14.12
CA SER A 589 -6.80 -13.84 -15.08
C SER A 589 -5.71 -14.70 -14.43
N PHE A 590 -5.16 -14.28 -13.28
CA PHE A 590 -4.12 -15.03 -12.56
C PHE A 590 -4.68 -16.22 -11.79
N TYR A 591 -5.88 -16.05 -11.24
CA TYR A 591 -6.41 -16.97 -10.25
C TYR A 591 -7.20 -18.08 -10.95
N ARG A 592 -7.10 -19.29 -10.41
CA ARG A 592 -7.95 -20.42 -10.73
C ARG A 592 -9.24 -20.31 -9.95
N TYR A 593 -10.30 -19.92 -10.64
CA TYR A 593 -11.65 -19.87 -10.09
C TYR A 593 -12.61 -20.26 -11.20
N ARG A 594 -13.64 -21.04 -10.86
CA ARG A 594 -14.63 -21.49 -11.86
C ARG A 594 -13.97 -22.17 -13.07
N ASP A 595 -13.05 -23.12 -12.87
CA ASP A 595 -12.28 -23.84 -13.91
C ASP A 595 -13.07 -24.27 -15.17
N TYR A 596 -14.39 -24.47 -15.05
CA TYR A 596 -15.26 -24.75 -16.20
C TYR A 596 -15.32 -23.58 -17.20
N LYS A 597 -15.42 -22.33 -16.73
CA LYS A 597 -15.38 -21.13 -17.57
C LYS A 597 -14.03 -21.02 -18.27
N GLU A 598 -12.94 -21.17 -17.53
CA GLU A 598 -11.57 -21.10 -18.06
C GLU A 598 -11.33 -22.08 -19.22
N GLN A 599 -12.00 -23.25 -19.18
CA GLN A 599 -11.95 -24.28 -20.23
C GLN A 599 -12.87 -24.00 -21.42
N GLY A 600 -13.55 -22.84 -21.47
CA GLY A 600 -14.50 -22.47 -22.52
C GLY A 600 -15.84 -23.21 -22.42
N ARG A 601 -16.19 -23.73 -21.23
CA ARG A 601 -17.48 -24.41 -21.00
C ARG A 601 -18.46 -23.37 -20.44
N GLU A 602 -18.91 -22.47 -21.30
CA GLU A 602 -19.66 -21.22 -21.01
C GLU A 602 -21.10 -21.43 -20.46
N GLN A 603 -21.35 -22.51 -19.74
CA GLN A 603 -22.70 -22.99 -19.47
C GLN A 603 -23.24 -22.51 -18.12
N GLN A 604 -24.48 -22.02 -18.12
CA GLN A 604 -25.29 -21.82 -16.92
C GLN A 604 -25.65 -23.17 -16.30
N TRP A 605 -24.77 -23.72 -15.47
CA TRP A 605 -25.07 -24.91 -14.68
C TRP A 605 -26.07 -24.57 -13.58
N HIS A 606 -27.25 -25.18 -13.61
CA HIS A 606 -28.11 -25.19 -12.42
C HIS A 606 -27.37 -25.95 -11.30
N ILE A 607 -27.55 -25.57 -10.03
CA ILE A 607 -26.88 -26.22 -8.86
C ILE A 607 -27.12 -27.74 -8.77
N ARG A 608 -28.10 -28.26 -9.52
CA ARG A 608 -28.46 -29.69 -9.62
C ARG A 608 -27.84 -30.39 -10.84
N MET A 609 -27.02 -29.69 -11.61
CA MET A 609 -26.46 -30.08 -12.91
C MET A 609 -24.93 -29.94 -12.94
N LEU A 610 -24.29 -29.85 -11.77
CA LEU A 610 -22.83 -29.71 -11.67
C LEU A 610 -22.12 -30.95 -12.21
N PRO A 611 -21.02 -30.84 -12.96
CA PRO A 611 -20.26 -32.00 -13.41
C PRO A 611 -19.68 -32.81 -12.23
N ALA A 612 -19.28 -34.05 -12.49
CA ALA A 612 -18.89 -35.05 -11.48
C ALA A 612 -17.78 -34.56 -10.53
N TRP A 613 -16.78 -33.87 -11.06
CA TRP A 613 -15.66 -33.29 -10.31
C TRP A 613 -16.03 -32.02 -9.50
N ARG A 614 -17.25 -31.49 -9.70
CA ARG A 614 -17.83 -30.35 -8.95
C ARG A 614 -18.87 -30.79 -7.93
N CYS A 615 -19.11 -32.08 -7.76
CA CYS A 615 -20.07 -32.56 -6.77
C CYS A 615 -19.68 -32.05 -5.38
N GLY A 616 -20.66 -31.55 -4.62
CA GLY A 616 -20.44 -30.95 -3.31
C GLY A 616 -19.96 -29.48 -3.31
N LYS A 617 -19.42 -28.98 -4.43
CA LYS A 617 -19.02 -27.57 -4.62
C LYS A 617 -20.20 -26.77 -5.16
N THR A 618 -20.40 -25.52 -4.75
CA THR A 618 -21.42 -24.64 -5.37
C THR A 618 -20.82 -23.93 -6.59
N THR A 619 -21.64 -23.33 -7.46
CA THR A 619 -21.15 -22.63 -8.67
C THR A 619 -20.24 -21.44 -8.37
N CYS A 620 -20.26 -20.93 -7.14
CA CYS A 620 -19.46 -19.81 -6.66
C CYS A 620 -18.52 -20.16 -5.50
N SER A 621 -18.43 -21.42 -5.07
CA SER A 621 -17.60 -21.80 -3.92
C SER A 621 -16.18 -21.28 -4.10
N ASP A 622 -15.49 -21.64 -5.19
CA ASP A 622 -14.06 -21.34 -5.33
C ASP A 622 -13.72 -19.85 -5.16
N LEU A 623 -14.61 -18.95 -5.58
CA LEU A 623 -14.43 -17.51 -5.40
C LEU A 623 -14.53 -17.09 -3.94
N ASN A 624 -15.50 -17.64 -3.20
CA ASN A 624 -15.65 -17.36 -1.77
C ASN A 624 -14.46 -17.90 -0.98
N GLU A 625 -14.03 -19.14 -1.27
CA GLU A 625 -12.86 -19.70 -0.58
C GLU A 625 -11.56 -19.00 -0.99
N LEU A 626 -11.43 -18.56 -2.25
CA LEU A 626 -10.31 -17.71 -2.67
C LEU A 626 -10.33 -16.35 -1.96
N ALA A 627 -11.51 -15.74 -1.80
CA ALA A 627 -11.66 -14.51 -1.03
C ALA A 627 -11.15 -14.71 0.41
N GLU A 628 -11.56 -15.79 1.06
CA GLU A 628 -11.10 -16.13 2.41
C GLU A 628 -9.58 -16.36 2.48
N ILE A 629 -9.01 -17.08 1.51
CA ILE A 629 -7.56 -17.33 1.40
C ILE A 629 -6.79 -16.01 1.25
N LEU A 630 -7.33 -15.04 0.52
CA LEU A 630 -6.69 -13.75 0.24
C LEU A 630 -7.09 -12.65 1.24
N GLY A 631 -7.99 -12.94 2.20
CA GLY A 631 -8.42 -11.99 3.23
C GLY A 631 -9.41 -10.92 2.73
N PHE A 632 -10.16 -11.25 1.68
CA PHE A 632 -11.26 -10.44 1.14
C PHE A 632 -12.61 -11.01 1.59
N SER A 633 -13.66 -10.19 1.58
CA SER A 633 -15.02 -10.70 1.75
C SER A 633 -15.55 -11.23 0.42
N ASN A 634 -16.55 -12.11 0.46
CA ASN A 634 -17.22 -12.62 -0.74
C ASN A 634 -17.78 -11.46 -1.60
N PHE A 635 -18.19 -10.35 -0.97
CA PHE A 635 -18.69 -9.17 -1.67
C PHE A 635 -17.57 -8.40 -2.39
N ASP A 636 -16.34 -8.45 -1.91
CA ASP A 636 -15.20 -7.78 -2.54
C ASP A 636 -14.76 -8.46 -3.84
N LEU A 637 -15.03 -9.76 -4.00
CA LEU A 637 -14.74 -10.51 -5.23
C LEU A 637 -16.01 -10.76 -6.06
N ASP A 638 -17.13 -10.11 -5.73
CA ASP A 638 -18.38 -10.24 -6.46
C ASP A 638 -18.30 -9.55 -7.83
N THR A 639 -18.71 -10.27 -8.86
CA THR A 639 -18.57 -9.87 -10.26
C THR A 639 -19.46 -8.69 -10.65
N ASP A 640 -20.55 -8.49 -9.91
CA ASP A 640 -21.51 -7.40 -10.15
C ASP A 640 -21.25 -6.17 -9.24
N ASN A 641 -20.17 -6.20 -8.45
CA ASN A 641 -19.89 -5.17 -7.46
C ASN A 641 -18.83 -4.16 -7.92
N HIS A 642 -19.29 -3.00 -8.40
CA HIS A 642 -18.43 -1.86 -8.75
C HIS A 642 -17.95 -1.04 -7.53
N THR A 643 -18.24 -1.48 -6.30
CA THR A 643 -17.82 -0.82 -5.04
C THR A 643 -16.81 -1.66 -4.23
N ALA A 644 -16.24 -2.69 -4.87
CA ALA A 644 -15.33 -3.64 -4.25
C ALA A 644 -14.05 -3.00 -3.69
N ARG A 645 -13.52 -3.57 -2.60
CA ARG A 645 -12.23 -3.16 -2.04
C ARG A 645 -11.09 -3.46 -3.01
N THR A 646 -10.27 -2.45 -3.30
CA THR A 646 -9.07 -2.56 -4.13
C THR A 646 -7.78 -2.65 -3.30
N TRP A 647 -7.90 -2.83 -1.98
CA TRP A 647 -6.78 -2.82 -1.03
C TRP A 647 -6.87 -3.93 0.01
N GLN A 648 -5.71 -4.33 0.53
CA GLN A 648 -5.60 -5.21 1.70
C GLN A 648 -5.12 -4.42 2.92
N ASP A 649 -5.76 -4.65 4.06
CA ASP A 649 -5.29 -4.15 5.34
C ASP A 649 -4.02 -4.93 5.76
N LYS A 650 -2.88 -4.24 5.88
CA LYS A 650 -1.62 -4.85 6.34
C LYS A 650 -1.55 -4.98 7.85
N GLY A 651 -2.27 -4.12 8.57
CA GLY A 651 -2.24 -4.04 10.02
C GLY A 651 -1.64 -2.73 10.53
N ALA A 652 -1.40 -2.66 11.84
CA ALA A 652 -0.99 -1.43 12.51
C ALA A 652 0.28 -1.61 13.34
N VAL A 653 1.07 -0.54 13.48
CA VAL A 653 2.28 -0.48 14.28
C VAL A 653 2.07 0.47 15.46
N SER A 654 2.43 0.02 16.67
CA SER A 654 2.34 0.84 17.88
C SER A 654 3.39 1.94 17.92
N LEU A 655 2.96 3.13 18.34
CA LEU A 655 3.76 4.34 18.43
C LEU A 655 4.13 4.63 19.90
N SER A 656 5.27 4.12 20.35
CA SER A 656 5.77 4.36 21.71
C SER A 656 6.76 5.53 21.77
N GLN A 657 6.92 6.15 22.95
CA GLN A 657 7.88 7.24 23.12
C GLN A 657 9.31 6.76 22.82
N GLY A 658 10.02 7.50 21.98
CA GLY A 658 11.38 7.16 21.55
C GLY A 658 11.43 6.15 20.41
N ARG A 659 10.29 5.69 19.89
CA ARG A 659 10.21 4.84 18.70
C ARG A 659 10.25 5.66 17.43
N LEU A 660 11.05 5.19 16.48
CA LEU A 660 11.11 5.65 15.09
C LEU A 660 10.45 4.60 14.20
N VAL A 661 9.44 4.99 13.43
CA VAL A 661 8.78 4.14 12.44
C VAL A 661 9.02 4.75 11.06
N ALA A 662 9.53 3.97 10.11
CA ALA A 662 9.72 4.41 8.73
C ALA A 662 9.05 3.45 7.75
N PHE A 663 8.51 3.97 6.66
CA PHE A 663 7.79 3.19 5.66
C PHE A 663 7.89 3.86 4.29
N PRO A 664 7.80 3.11 3.19
CA PRO A 664 7.83 3.70 1.87
C PRO A 664 6.46 4.33 1.55
N ASN A 665 6.42 5.35 0.71
CA ASN A 665 5.18 6.03 0.28
C ASN A 665 4.44 5.21 -0.80
N LEU A 666 4.26 3.94 -0.48
CA LEU A 666 3.55 2.90 -1.25
C LEU A 666 2.30 2.42 -0.49
N LEU A 667 2.29 2.70 0.82
CA LEU A 667 1.28 2.27 1.75
C LEU A 667 0.40 3.48 2.08
N GLU A 668 -0.89 3.30 1.88
CA GLU A 668 -1.84 4.19 2.52
C GLU A 668 -1.79 3.96 4.02
N HIS A 669 -1.83 5.05 4.77
CA HIS A 669 -1.74 4.97 6.21
C HIS A 669 -2.70 5.94 6.88
N ARG A 670 -2.98 5.67 8.16
CA ARG A 670 -3.70 6.57 9.04
C ARG A 670 -3.21 6.43 10.47
N VAL A 671 -3.24 7.52 11.22
CA VAL A 671 -3.12 7.48 12.67
C VAL A 671 -4.47 7.09 13.25
N GLU A 672 -4.51 6.03 14.05
CA GLU A 672 -5.75 5.55 14.67
C GLU A 672 -6.23 6.50 15.79
N PRO A 673 -7.54 6.48 16.12
CA PRO A 673 -8.06 7.24 17.26
C PRO A 673 -7.41 6.81 18.58
N PHE A 674 -7.21 7.77 19.49
CA PHE A 674 -6.76 7.50 20.85
C PHE A 674 -7.36 8.54 21.83
N SER A 675 -7.36 8.21 23.12
CA SER A 675 -7.94 9.05 24.17
C SER A 675 -7.00 9.18 25.37
N LEU A 676 -7.38 10.01 26.33
CA LEU A 676 -6.71 10.04 27.64
C LEU A 676 -6.79 8.66 28.32
N ALA A 677 -5.68 8.23 28.92
CA ALA A 677 -5.65 7.02 29.75
C ALA A 677 -6.32 7.29 31.11
N ASP A 678 -5.95 8.39 31.77
CA ASP A 678 -6.64 8.96 32.91
C ASP A 678 -7.39 10.22 32.46
N SER A 679 -8.72 10.12 32.44
CA SER A 679 -9.62 11.20 31.99
C SER A 679 -9.60 12.47 32.85
N SER A 680 -9.03 12.42 34.06
CA SER A 680 -8.94 13.58 34.97
C SER A 680 -7.74 14.48 34.70
N ARG A 681 -6.74 13.97 33.97
CA ARG A 681 -5.48 14.67 33.70
C ARG A 681 -5.33 14.97 32.21
N PRO A 682 -4.71 16.10 31.83
CA PRO A 682 -4.28 16.31 30.46
C PRO A 682 -3.28 15.23 30.01
N GLY A 683 -3.15 15.06 28.71
CA GLY A 683 -2.21 14.12 28.08
C GLY A 683 -1.80 14.61 26.70
N HIS A 684 -0.74 14.07 26.14
CA HIS A 684 -0.22 14.51 24.85
C HIS A 684 0.43 13.40 24.04
N PHE A 685 0.38 13.56 22.73
CA PHE A 685 1.15 12.81 21.75
C PHE A 685 1.90 13.81 20.88
N ARG A 686 3.23 13.80 20.91
CA ARG A 686 4.04 14.75 20.15
C ARG A 686 5.03 14.02 19.25
N SER A 687 4.98 14.34 17.96
CA SER A 687 5.78 13.66 16.95
C SER A 687 6.39 14.62 15.94
N ILE A 688 7.45 14.14 15.30
CA ILE A 688 8.06 14.74 14.13
C ILE A 688 8.07 13.70 13.01
N THR A 689 7.73 14.13 11.81
CA THR A 689 7.66 13.30 10.61
C THR A 689 8.57 13.89 9.54
N LEU A 690 9.40 13.03 8.95
CA LEU A 690 10.29 13.34 7.84
C LEU A 690 9.75 12.66 6.60
N HIS A 691 9.67 13.40 5.50
CA HIS A 691 9.33 12.85 4.19
C HIS A 691 10.59 12.93 3.33
N LEU A 692 11.02 11.79 2.80
CA LEU A 692 12.14 11.69 1.88
C LEU A 692 11.62 11.96 0.47
N VAL A 693 12.16 13.02 -0.15
CA VAL A 693 12.01 13.27 -1.58
C VAL A 693 12.93 12.30 -2.32
N ASP A 694 12.47 11.71 -3.42
CA ASP A 694 13.25 10.77 -4.22
C ASP A 694 14.59 11.41 -4.64
N PRO A 695 15.73 10.89 -4.17
CA PRO A 695 17.04 11.47 -4.47
C PRO A 695 17.44 11.41 -5.95
N HIS A 696 16.76 10.59 -6.77
CA HIS A 696 16.95 10.62 -8.23
C HIS A 696 16.41 11.91 -8.85
N TYR A 697 15.51 12.61 -8.16
CA TYR A 697 15.04 13.95 -8.53
C TYR A 697 15.75 15.02 -7.72
N ARG A 698 15.80 16.22 -8.30
CA ARG A 698 15.98 17.47 -7.56
C ARG A 698 14.77 18.33 -7.81
N ILE A 699 14.13 18.80 -6.74
CA ILE A 699 13.01 19.75 -6.83
C ILE A 699 13.41 21.12 -6.27
N CYS A 700 12.62 22.14 -6.58
CA CYS A 700 12.79 23.48 -6.01
C CYS A 700 12.68 23.38 -4.48
N SER A 701 13.69 23.90 -3.75
CA SER A 701 13.80 23.74 -2.31
C SER A 701 13.99 25.08 -1.60
N THR A 702 14.05 25.06 -0.27
CA THR A 702 14.42 26.24 0.52
C THR A 702 15.82 26.78 0.23
N ARG A 703 16.66 26.03 -0.51
CA ARG A 703 17.91 26.56 -1.07
C ARG A 703 17.67 27.58 -2.17
N ASN A 704 16.62 27.40 -2.97
CA ASN A 704 16.31 28.23 -4.13
C ASN A 704 15.25 29.29 -3.82
N VAL A 705 14.47 29.10 -2.76
CA VAL A 705 13.40 30.03 -2.35
C VAL A 705 13.80 30.79 -1.09
N PRO A 706 14.05 32.11 -1.18
CA PRO A 706 14.27 32.95 -0.01
C PRO A 706 13.09 32.88 0.98
N PRO A 707 13.33 33.11 2.29
CA PRO A 707 12.27 33.00 3.29
C PRO A 707 11.06 33.87 3.00
N GLN A 708 9.90 33.23 2.84
CA GLN A 708 8.66 33.92 2.47
C GLN A 708 7.96 34.59 3.67
N GLN A 709 8.38 34.27 4.88
CA GLN A 709 7.75 34.68 6.12
C GLN A 709 7.97 36.19 6.36
N HIS A 710 6.90 37.00 6.21
CA HIS A 710 6.97 38.46 6.44
C HIS A 710 7.61 38.83 7.78
N HIS A 711 7.26 38.16 8.87
CA HIS A 711 7.82 38.46 10.20
C HIS A 711 9.34 38.20 10.33
N TRP A 712 9.91 37.29 9.54
CA TRP A 712 11.38 37.10 9.52
C TRP A 712 12.05 38.29 8.84
N TRP A 713 11.47 38.73 7.72
CA TRP A 713 11.94 39.88 6.97
C TRP A 713 11.78 41.18 7.78
N GLU A 714 10.60 41.42 8.33
CA GLU A 714 10.26 42.61 9.13
C GLU A 714 11.21 42.76 10.32
N GLN A 715 11.46 41.67 11.06
CA GLN A 715 12.37 41.68 12.20
C GLN A 715 13.79 42.05 11.77
N ALA A 716 14.31 41.39 10.73
CA ALA A 716 15.69 41.59 10.28
C ALA A 716 15.93 42.96 9.64
N VAL A 717 14.99 43.45 8.83
CA VAL A 717 15.06 44.80 8.24
C VAL A 717 14.89 45.83 9.34
N GLY A 718 13.96 45.64 10.27
CA GLY A 718 13.81 46.51 11.43
C GLY A 718 15.09 46.59 12.27
N ASP A 719 15.73 45.46 12.56
CA ASP A 719 17.01 45.41 13.28
C ASP A 719 18.13 46.12 12.50
N THR A 720 18.17 45.95 11.18
CA THR A 720 19.18 46.60 10.31
C THR A 720 18.96 48.12 10.22
N LEU A 721 17.71 48.58 10.02
CA LEU A 721 17.37 49.99 9.97
C LEU A 721 17.61 50.68 11.32
N ARG A 722 17.36 49.99 12.45
CA ARG A 722 17.69 50.48 13.80
C ARG A 722 19.20 50.54 14.03
N ALA A 723 19.92 49.46 13.75
CA ALA A 723 21.33 49.33 14.14
C ALA A 723 22.30 50.00 13.15
N ALA A 724 22.10 49.79 11.84
CA ALA A 724 23.02 50.26 10.81
C ALA A 724 22.67 51.66 10.29
N VAL A 725 21.38 51.92 10.03
CA VAL A 725 20.90 53.19 9.44
C VAL A 725 20.50 54.21 10.52
N ARG A 726 20.21 53.76 11.75
CA ARG A 726 19.78 54.57 12.90
C ARG A 726 18.49 55.38 12.64
N LEU A 727 17.53 54.79 11.94
CA LEU A 727 16.22 55.42 11.74
C LEU A 727 15.38 55.41 13.03
N PRO A 728 14.58 56.47 13.30
CA PRO A 728 13.58 56.46 14.37
C PRO A 728 12.54 55.36 14.18
N GLN A 729 11.96 54.86 15.28
CA GLN A 729 10.99 53.77 15.24
C GLN A 729 9.77 54.13 14.39
N GLU A 730 9.33 55.39 14.41
CA GLU A 730 8.17 55.87 13.64
C GLU A 730 8.40 55.75 12.13
N ILE A 731 9.63 55.99 11.66
CA ILE A 731 9.98 55.85 10.24
C ILE A 731 10.07 54.38 9.86
N ILE A 732 10.58 53.53 10.75
CA ILE A 732 10.63 52.08 10.53
C ILE A 732 9.21 51.51 10.45
N ASP A 733 8.34 51.89 11.37
CA ASP A 733 6.93 51.48 11.38
C ASP A 733 6.22 51.94 10.09
N LYS A 734 6.52 53.16 9.63
CA LYS A 734 5.99 53.69 8.37
C LYS A 734 6.49 52.90 7.16
N ILE A 735 7.78 52.55 7.12
CA ILE A 735 8.35 51.69 6.06
C ILE A 735 7.65 50.33 6.06
N MET A 736 7.51 49.68 7.22
CA MET A 736 6.85 48.37 7.32
C MET A 736 5.38 48.44 6.91
N GLN A 737 4.68 49.51 7.30
CA GLN A 737 3.30 49.74 6.88
C GLN A 737 3.17 49.88 5.36
N ASP A 738 4.09 50.61 4.73
CA ASP A 738 4.06 50.87 3.29
C ASP A 738 4.52 49.65 2.46
N THR A 739 5.35 48.76 3.00
CA THR A 739 5.70 47.48 2.35
C THR A 739 4.62 46.41 2.48
N GLY A 740 3.61 46.64 3.32
CA GLY A 740 2.56 45.68 3.60
C GLY A 740 3.11 44.34 4.09
N SER A 741 2.42 43.24 3.78
CA SER A 741 2.79 41.90 4.24
C SER A 741 3.82 41.18 3.35
N TRP A 742 4.70 41.92 2.67
CA TRP A 742 5.73 41.32 1.83
C TRP A 742 6.82 40.62 2.68
N PRO A 743 7.32 39.41 2.32
CA PRO A 743 7.01 38.65 1.10
C PRO A 743 5.65 37.95 1.12
N MET A 744 5.24 37.39 2.26
CA MET A 744 3.93 36.76 2.46
C MET A 744 3.47 36.90 3.92
N GLY A 745 2.25 37.38 4.12
CA GLY A 745 1.64 37.52 5.44
C GLY A 745 1.06 36.20 5.96
N LEU A 746 0.91 36.07 7.29
CA LEU A 746 0.31 34.87 7.89
C LEU A 746 -1.14 34.59 7.42
N PRO A 747 -2.03 35.59 7.25
CA PRO A 747 -3.37 35.34 6.69
C PRO A 747 -3.32 34.78 5.26
N GLU A 748 -2.48 35.33 4.39
CA GLU A 748 -2.26 34.85 3.01
C GLU A 748 -1.70 33.43 3.03
N ALA A 749 -0.66 33.16 3.84
CA ALA A 749 -0.08 31.83 3.98
C ALA A 749 -1.10 30.78 4.46
N ARG A 750 -2.02 31.15 5.36
CA ARG A 750 -3.10 30.26 5.82
C ARG A 750 -4.13 29.97 4.74
N GLN A 751 -4.42 30.94 3.86
CA GLN A 751 -5.30 30.74 2.70
C GLN A 751 -4.66 29.77 1.69
N HIS A 752 -3.40 30.00 1.33
CA HIS A 752 -2.65 29.10 0.45
C HIS A 752 -2.56 27.68 1.03
N ARG A 753 -2.29 27.55 2.33
CA ARG A 753 -2.30 26.25 3.00
C ARG A 753 -3.65 25.53 2.84
N HIS A 754 -4.76 26.22 3.09
CA HIS A 754 -6.09 25.61 2.97
C HIS A 754 -6.38 25.16 1.53
N ALA A 755 -6.00 25.97 0.53
CA ALA A 755 -6.10 25.59 -0.88
C ALA A 755 -5.20 24.39 -1.20
N PHE A 756 -3.96 24.38 -0.70
CA PHE A 756 -3.03 23.28 -0.95
C PHE A 756 -3.50 21.95 -0.35
N TRP A 757 -4.10 21.99 0.85
CA TRP A 757 -4.74 20.84 1.47
C TRP A 757 -5.94 20.31 0.68
N LYS A 758 -6.69 21.22 0.08
CA LYS A 758 -7.81 20.87 -0.78
C LYS A 758 -7.33 20.05 -1.97
N GLU A 759 -6.23 20.46 -2.61
CA GLU A 759 -5.63 19.73 -3.74
C GLU A 759 -5.10 18.36 -3.34
N HIS A 760 -4.44 18.26 -2.18
CA HIS A 760 -4.04 16.96 -1.62
C HIS A 760 -5.23 16.04 -1.37
N ARG A 761 -6.33 16.59 -0.83
CA ARG A 761 -7.57 15.82 -0.59
C ARG A 761 -8.18 15.36 -1.91
N TRP A 762 -8.22 16.21 -2.93
CA TRP A 762 -8.68 15.83 -4.27
C TRP A 762 -7.82 14.71 -4.85
N ASN A 763 -6.49 14.83 -4.83
CA ASN A 763 -5.57 13.79 -5.29
C ASN A 763 -5.87 12.45 -4.63
N ASN A 764 -6.05 12.45 -3.30
CA ASN A 764 -6.33 11.22 -2.56
C ASN A 764 -7.67 10.57 -2.97
N LEU A 765 -8.74 11.36 -3.05
CA LEU A 765 -10.08 10.85 -3.37
C LEU A 765 -10.20 10.40 -4.83
N VAL A 766 -9.68 11.21 -5.77
CA VAL A 766 -9.62 10.85 -7.19
C VAL A 766 -8.80 9.58 -7.38
N ARG A 767 -7.64 9.44 -6.72
CA ARG A 767 -6.86 8.20 -6.81
C ARG A 767 -7.65 6.98 -6.35
N VAL A 768 -8.43 7.08 -5.27
CA VAL A 768 -9.25 5.97 -4.75
C VAL A 768 -10.36 5.60 -5.73
N ASP A 769 -11.10 6.57 -6.26
CA ASP A 769 -12.15 6.34 -7.29
C ASP A 769 -11.58 5.67 -8.55
N ARG A 770 -10.31 5.96 -8.85
CA ARG A 770 -9.60 5.52 -10.06
C ARG A 770 -8.74 4.27 -9.86
N MET A 771 -8.78 3.64 -8.69
CA MET A 771 -8.10 2.36 -8.49
C MET A 771 -8.80 1.26 -9.31
N ASP A 772 -8.02 0.39 -9.94
CA ASP A 772 -8.59 -0.76 -10.63
C ASP A 772 -9.25 -1.70 -9.61
N TYR A 773 -10.54 -1.97 -9.82
CA TYR A 773 -11.33 -2.89 -9.00
C TYR A 773 -10.85 -4.34 -9.19
N PRO A 774 -11.02 -5.23 -8.19
CA PRO A 774 -10.97 -6.67 -8.41
C PRO A 774 -11.92 -7.01 -9.55
N TYR A 775 -11.37 -7.35 -10.71
CA TYR A 775 -12.16 -7.52 -11.92
C TYR A 775 -12.30 -9.00 -12.18
N PHE A 776 -13.22 -9.64 -11.47
CA PHE A 776 -13.71 -10.99 -11.77
C PHE A 776 -14.88 -10.85 -12.75
N ASN A 777 -14.58 -10.59 -14.02
CA ASN A 777 -15.58 -10.47 -15.07
C ASN A 777 -16.24 -11.81 -15.38
N CYS A 778 -17.52 -11.74 -15.74
CA CYS A 778 -18.31 -12.90 -16.16
C CYS A 778 -18.05 -13.32 -17.59
#